data_AF-A0A926UWK1-F1
#
_entry.id   AF-A0A926UWK1-F1
#
_cell.length_a   1.000
_cell.length_b   1.000
_cell.length_c   1.000
_cell.angle_alpha   90.00
_cell.angle_beta   90.00
_cell.angle_gamma   90.00
#
_symmetry.space_group_name_H-M   'P 1'
#
loop_
_entity.id
_entity.type
_entity.pdbx_description
1 polymer ?
#
loop_
_entity_poly.entity_id
_entity_poly.type
_entity_poly.pdbx_seq_one_letter_code
_entity_poly.pdbx_strand_id
1 'polypeptide(L)'
;MTKRIYLKFGSPILLQTSIDALPVTLSIYDEKGRFEEKSSYLSIMPESLSEAFNQWRKNITPNSKGYGNDIRRMRVEAIPEQNISKVSGAVNFQEIANDFKHNLNQWLHISNWFDENGDRDRKIPTTLEKYCQLTEEVQIFVQTEDRKLRGLPWQEADIFTKFFDAHKDTELSISATDFERPDQNQILLVESKIRILAIFGDFKLGLEKEEELLLNLDKYGGAITTLLQPDLKKLEETLQDPKGWHILFFAGHSRSDHNGKIGWVKINDNDELAIGDLTEFIKKLINDKLQLAIFNSCDGLGLANQLTSLNLPYCIVMREEVESPFARRLLEHFLDAFVRKERSIFSAMRFTRDRLREEFDEVHKVFGKSWLPAIVANPEARTLTWDSMFTERRLDKKWEVLLFGIILIAMFSLPLSIFLEFGGFETLKIYAQLYPHLIVYPSIFLGISIYSLYRAICLIRQKGKVFWRFTLGVVIFSIIAVSLDLSSDPILLFEIKPDATSSIQIHQIPENLSRKEFLYIYFDTNNQAVLNQQYIKKSAQEIVKNPSIKQNPNPKYKEFTDFFKTSLKYEHWKSQLSFSRLFYTFVDLAIFLCGFEIFALLIQNWWNPSSVFKSHKYFTYLIFCDASLLLWVPFYSYYTTTIKKLLFNQDMSLGNLAGLVPIFILILLILTLVVTWTQSKTQKHKYIFSTTVILLIICSFLIHIFGGVYFIEKTFGIANESLLITWGGAIALILLPYLGINYFIDAKISE
;
A
#
# COMPACT_ATOMS: atom_id res chain seq x y z
N MET A 1 -8.27 9.55 -13.72
CA MET A 1 -8.22 10.73 -12.85
C MET A 1 -9.60 10.89 -12.23
N THR A 2 -9.77 11.63 -11.15
CA THR A 2 -11.10 11.84 -10.54
C THR A 2 -11.51 13.29 -10.78
N LYS A 3 -12.73 13.52 -11.25
CA LYS A 3 -13.28 14.87 -11.41
C LYS A 3 -14.16 15.22 -10.23
N ARG A 4 -14.09 16.46 -9.75
CA ARG A 4 -14.98 16.95 -8.70
C ARG A 4 -15.86 18.06 -9.25
N ILE A 5 -17.17 17.93 -9.06
CA ILE A 5 -18.17 18.90 -9.48
C ILE A 5 -18.85 19.43 -8.22
N TYR A 6 -18.78 20.74 -8.00
CA TYR A 6 -19.42 21.42 -6.90
C TYR A 6 -20.59 22.22 -7.43
N LEU A 7 -21.79 21.96 -6.90
CA LEU A 7 -22.99 22.77 -7.14
C LEU A 7 -23.37 23.45 -5.82
N LYS A 8 -23.01 24.73 -5.68
CA LYS A 8 -23.21 25.53 -4.48
C LYS A 8 -24.46 26.38 -4.59
N PHE A 9 -25.39 26.20 -3.66
CA PHE A 9 -26.60 27.01 -3.51
C PHE A 9 -26.39 28.04 -2.41
N GLY A 10 -26.56 29.32 -2.77
CA GLY A 10 -26.55 30.46 -1.85
C GLY A 10 -27.89 30.66 -1.14
N SER A 11 -27.94 31.69 -0.30
CA SER A 11 -29.20 32.15 0.31
C SER A 11 -30.07 32.87 -0.74
N PRO A 12 -31.41 32.81 -0.64
CA PRO A 12 -32.31 33.53 -1.54
C PRO A 12 -31.97 35.03 -1.61
N ILE A 13 -32.00 35.58 -2.82
CA ILE A 13 -31.83 37.01 -3.08
C ILE A 13 -32.95 37.52 -3.99
N LEU A 14 -33.21 38.82 -3.93
CA LEU A 14 -34.06 39.52 -4.87
C LEU A 14 -33.21 40.06 -6.03
N LEU A 15 -33.45 39.59 -7.25
CA LEU A 15 -32.81 40.13 -8.45
C LEU A 15 -33.32 41.55 -8.77
N GLN A 16 -32.60 42.29 -9.60
CA GLN A 16 -32.97 43.68 -9.97
C GLN A 16 -34.38 43.79 -10.58
N THR A 17 -34.87 42.71 -11.18
CA THR A 17 -36.20 42.56 -11.76
C THR A 17 -37.29 42.15 -10.76
N SER A 18 -37.00 42.20 -9.45
CA SER A 18 -37.92 41.77 -8.37
C SER A 18 -38.29 40.29 -8.41
N ILE A 19 -37.40 39.44 -8.93
CA ILE A 19 -37.55 37.98 -8.94
C ILE A 19 -36.76 37.41 -7.76
N ASP A 20 -37.42 36.62 -6.90
CA ASP A 20 -36.75 35.85 -5.86
C ASP A 20 -36.03 34.64 -6.48
N ALA A 21 -34.71 34.59 -6.30
CA ALA A 21 -33.88 33.53 -6.86
C ALA A 21 -32.78 33.07 -5.88
N LEU A 22 -32.36 31.82 -6.06
CA LEU A 22 -31.26 31.19 -5.36
C LEU A 22 -30.00 31.35 -6.22
N PRO A 23 -28.96 32.05 -5.75
CA PRO A 23 -27.66 32.05 -6.41
C PRO A 23 -27.11 30.64 -6.45
N VAL A 24 -26.63 30.21 -7.62
CA VAL A 24 -26.00 28.91 -7.80
C VAL A 24 -24.66 29.07 -8.49
N THR A 25 -23.63 28.46 -7.91
CA THR A 25 -22.29 28.39 -8.52
C THR A 25 -21.94 26.93 -8.81
N LEU A 26 -21.59 26.66 -10.07
CA LEU A 26 -21.05 25.40 -10.53
C LEU A 26 -19.54 25.54 -10.69
N SER A 27 -18.75 24.76 -9.96
CA SER A 27 -17.29 24.73 -10.08
C SER A 27 -16.82 23.29 -10.38
N ILE A 28 -15.92 23.14 -11.35
CA ILE A 28 -15.42 21.85 -11.82
C ILE A 28 -13.91 21.82 -11.60
N TYR A 29 -13.42 20.74 -11.00
CA TYR A 29 -12.02 20.55 -10.65
C TYR A 29 -11.49 19.23 -11.21
N ASP A 30 -10.20 19.25 -11.52
CA ASP A 30 -9.40 18.06 -11.81
C ASP A 30 -8.10 18.08 -10.98
N GLU A 31 -7.16 17.19 -11.31
CA GLU A 31 -5.88 17.06 -10.59
C GLU A 31 -5.01 18.34 -10.64
N LYS A 32 -5.23 19.25 -11.59
CA LYS A 32 -4.51 20.53 -11.72
C LYS A 32 -5.18 21.69 -10.99
N GLY A 33 -6.34 21.45 -10.37
CA GLY A 33 -7.13 22.46 -9.67
C GLY A 33 -8.43 22.80 -10.41
N ARG A 34 -8.89 24.04 -10.25
CA ARG A 34 -10.17 24.48 -10.81
C ARG A 34 -10.07 24.65 -12.32
N PHE A 35 -10.94 23.94 -13.03
CA PHE A 35 -10.99 23.87 -14.48
C PHE A 35 -12.00 24.87 -15.09
N GLU A 36 -13.22 24.90 -14.56
CA GLU A 36 -14.30 25.78 -15.05
C GLU A 36 -15.21 26.19 -13.89
N GLU A 37 -15.71 27.42 -13.92
CA GLU A 37 -16.67 27.96 -12.95
C GLU A 37 -17.76 28.76 -13.67
N LYS A 38 -19.01 28.55 -13.28
CA LYS A 38 -20.19 29.25 -13.79
C LYS A 38 -21.10 29.65 -12.65
N SER A 39 -21.68 30.83 -12.74
CA SER A 39 -22.72 31.28 -11.84
C SER A 39 -24.01 31.54 -12.62
N SER A 40 -25.13 31.24 -11.98
CA SER A 40 -26.49 31.47 -12.48
C SER A 40 -27.43 31.58 -11.27
N TYR A 41 -28.69 31.85 -11.49
CA TYR A 41 -29.70 31.98 -10.44
C TYR A 41 -30.85 31.02 -10.73
N LEU A 42 -31.23 30.18 -9.78
CA LEU A 42 -32.35 29.25 -9.89
C LEU A 42 -33.58 29.87 -9.22
N SER A 43 -34.80 29.66 -9.72
CA SER A 43 -36.00 30.06 -8.98
C SER A 43 -36.03 29.46 -7.57
N ILE A 44 -36.65 30.16 -6.62
CA ILE A 44 -36.89 29.58 -5.29
C ILE A 44 -37.69 28.27 -5.39
N MET A 45 -37.47 27.38 -4.42
CA MET A 45 -38.14 26.08 -4.38
C MET A 45 -39.67 26.28 -4.30
N PRO A 46 -40.44 25.76 -5.27
CA PRO A 46 -41.89 25.96 -5.30
C PRO A 46 -42.58 25.18 -4.19
N GLU A 47 -43.74 25.68 -3.75
CA GLU A 47 -44.55 25.05 -2.71
C GLU A 47 -44.98 23.63 -3.11
N SER A 48 -45.33 23.41 -4.39
CA SER A 48 -45.68 22.08 -4.91
C SER A 48 -44.59 21.03 -4.69
N LEU A 49 -43.31 21.42 -4.87
CA LEU A 49 -42.17 20.53 -4.59
C LEU A 49 -42.03 20.27 -3.09
N SER A 50 -42.23 21.30 -2.26
CA SER A 50 -42.20 21.13 -0.80
C SER A 50 -43.32 20.19 -0.32
N GLU A 51 -44.52 20.30 -0.89
CA GLU A 51 -45.65 19.43 -0.58
C GLU A 51 -45.39 17.99 -1.05
N ALA A 52 -44.96 17.80 -2.29
CA ALA A 52 -44.64 16.48 -2.83
C ALA A 52 -43.52 15.79 -2.02
N PHE A 53 -42.50 16.55 -1.60
CA PHE A 53 -41.43 16.04 -0.72
C PHE A 53 -41.99 15.58 0.63
N ASN A 54 -42.84 16.38 1.27
CA ASN A 54 -43.47 16.03 2.54
C ASN A 54 -44.39 14.80 2.42
N GLN A 55 -45.12 14.68 1.30
CA GLN A 55 -45.95 13.51 1.02
C GLN A 55 -45.10 12.25 0.85
N TRP A 56 -44.03 12.30 0.05
CA TRP A 56 -43.11 11.18 -0.10
C TRP A 56 -42.48 10.79 1.24
N ARG A 57 -41.96 11.76 1.99
CA ARG A 57 -41.35 11.56 3.31
C ARG A 57 -42.29 10.85 4.29
N LYS A 58 -43.57 11.27 4.35
CA LYS A 58 -44.57 10.65 5.24
C LYS A 58 -44.81 9.16 4.91
N ASN A 59 -44.68 8.78 3.65
CA ASN A 59 -45.01 7.43 3.16
C ASN A 59 -43.79 6.50 3.02
N ILE A 60 -42.57 7.04 2.95
CA ILE A 60 -41.32 6.26 2.93
C ILE A 60 -40.94 5.74 4.33
N THR A 61 -41.37 6.46 5.37
CA THR A 61 -41.05 6.16 6.77
C THR A 61 -41.87 4.95 7.24
N PRO A 62 -41.28 3.97 7.96
CA PRO A 62 -42.00 2.76 8.38
C PRO A 62 -43.20 3.09 9.29
N ASN A 63 -44.37 2.51 9.00
CA ASN A 63 -45.54 2.67 9.87
C ASN A 63 -45.32 1.93 11.21
N SER A 64 -45.36 2.67 12.32
CA SER A 64 -45.12 2.16 13.68
C SER A 64 -46.06 1.03 14.13
N LYS A 65 -47.22 0.87 13.48
CA LYS A 65 -48.24 -0.11 13.84
C LYS A 65 -47.93 -1.55 13.38
N GLY A 66 -46.91 -1.77 12.53
CA GLY A 66 -46.58 -3.11 11.97
C GLY A 66 -45.18 -3.66 12.27
N TYR A 67 -44.23 -2.82 12.71
CA TYR A 67 -42.80 -3.17 12.79
C TYR A 67 -42.22 -3.26 14.21
N GLY A 68 -43.01 -3.09 15.27
CA GLY A 68 -42.59 -3.35 16.65
C GLY A 68 -41.23 -2.74 17.05
N ASN A 69 -40.37 -3.53 17.69
CA ASN A 69 -39.02 -3.14 18.15
C ASN A 69 -37.96 -3.04 17.01
N ASP A 70 -38.30 -3.32 15.75
CA ASP A 70 -37.32 -3.41 14.64
C ASP A 70 -37.01 -2.04 13.98
N ILE A 71 -37.70 -0.98 14.39
CA ILE A 71 -37.50 0.41 13.92
C ILE A 71 -36.40 1.08 14.75
N ARG A 72 -35.38 1.67 14.12
CA ARG A 72 -34.27 2.35 14.83
C ARG A 72 -34.60 3.77 15.30
N ARG A 73 -35.79 4.00 15.87
CA ARG A 73 -36.28 5.31 16.35
C ARG A 73 -36.36 5.44 17.88
N MET A 74 -36.00 6.59 18.46
CA MET A 74 -36.29 6.87 19.88
C MET A 74 -37.81 7.06 20.10
N ARG A 75 -38.38 6.38 21.09
CA ARG A 75 -39.81 6.50 21.43
C ARG A 75 -40.07 7.88 22.04
N VAL A 76 -40.75 8.76 21.31
CA VAL A 76 -41.28 10.02 21.84
C VAL A 76 -42.68 9.75 22.39
N GLU A 77 -43.01 10.25 23.58
CA GLU A 77 -44.36 10.18 24.14
C GLU A 77 -45.37 10.73 23.12
N ALA A 78 -46.45 9.98 22.90
CA ALA A 78 -47.43 10.29 21.87
C ALA A 78 -48.14 11.62 22.16
N ILE A 79 -48.06 12.58 21.23
CA ILE A 79 -49.03 13.67 21.16
C ILE A 79 -50.40 13.03 20.88
N PRO A 80 -51.49 13.42 21.56
CA PRO A 80 -52.80 12.80 21.36
C PRO A 80 -53.24 12.93 19.90
N GLU A 81 -53.44 11.80 19.21
CA GLU A 81 -53.96 11.73 17.85
C GLU A 81 -55.38 12.33 17.83
N GLN A 82 -55.52 13.59 17.42
CA GLN A 82 -56.81 14.09 16.95
C GLN A 82 -56.97 13.74 15.47
N ASN A 83 -57.89 12.80 15.22
CA ASN A 83 -58.61 12.52 13.97
C ASN A 83 -57.77 12.20 12.72
N ILE A 84 -57.31 10.95 12.62
CA ILE A 84 -56.99 10.33 11.31
C ILE A 84 -58.26 9.66 10.79
N SER A 85 -58.93 10.32 9.85
CA SER A 85 -60.02 9.73 9.06
C SER A 85 -59.51 8.50 8.29
N LYS A 86 -60.21 7.38 8.40
CA LYS A 86 -60.05 6.19 7.55
C LYS A 86 -60.18 6.60 6.07
N VAL A 87 -59.07 6.66 5.33
CA VAL A 87 -59.09 6.68 3.86
C VAL A 87 -58.75 5.27 3.38
N SER A 88 -59.78 4.61 2.86
CA SER A 88 -59.73 3.27 2.26
C SER A 88 -59.41 3.38 0.77
N GLY A 89 -58.16 3.71 0.45
CA GLY A 89 -57.61 3.64 -0.91
C GLY A 89 -56.21 3.02 -0.86
N ALA A 90 -55.89 2.12 -1.79
CA ALA A 90 -54.54 1.55 -1.87
C ALA A 90 -53.55 2.67 -2.22
N VAL A 91 -52.67 3.03 -1.28
CA VAL A 91 -51.63 4.05 -1.49
C VAL A 91 -50.65 3.54 -2.54
N ASN A 92 -50.55 4.23 -3.68
CA ASN A 92 -49.59 3.90 -4.72
C ASN A 92 -48.26 4.62 -4.45
N PHE A 93 -47.34 3.94 -3.76
CA PHE A 93 -46.03 4.50 -3.40
C PHE A 93 -45.19 4.91 -4.61
N GLN A 94 -45.33 4.23 -5.74
CA GLN A 94 -44.61 4.57 -6.97
C GLN A 94 -45.10 5.88 -7.56
N GLU A 95 -46.42 6.13 -7.52
CA GLU A 95 -47.00 7.38 -8.00
C GLU A 95 -46.55 8.57 -7.15
N ILE A 96 -46.53 8.42 -5.82
CA ILE A 96 -46.02 9.45 -4.89
C ILE A 96 -44.56 9.78 -5.17
N ALA A 97 -43.72 8.75 -5.35
CA ALA A 97 -42.31 8.94 -5.64
C ALA A 97 -42.07 9.57 -7.02
N ASN A 98 -42.85 9.17 -8.03
CA ASN A 98 -42.80 9.74 -9.37
C ASN A 98 -43.29 11.19 -9.40
N ASP A 99 -44.33 11.53 -8.63
CA ASP A 99 -44.83 12.91 -8.52
C ASP A 99 -43.79 13.82 -7.85
N PHE A 100 -43.16 13.35 -6.77
CA PHE A 100 -42.05 14.08 -6.17
C PHE A 100 -40.88 14.25 -7.14
N LYS A 101 -40.47 13.19 -7.84
CA LYS A 101 -39.43 13.26 -8.87
C LYS A 101 -39.80 14.24 -10.00
N HIS A 102 -41.05 14.21 -10.44
CA HIS A 102 -41.56 15.12 -11.45
C HIS A 102 -41.44 16.58 -11.00
N ASN A 103 -41.92 16.90 -9.79
CA ASN A 103 -41.82 18.26 -9.23
C ASN A 103 -40.35 18.71 -9.05
N LEU A 104 -39.46 17.81 -8.63
CA LEU A 104 -38.03 18.09 -8.50
C LEU A 104 -37.42 18.47 -9.86
N ASN A 105 -37.74 17.69 -10.90
CA ASN A 105 -37.26 17.91 -12.25
C ASN A 105 -37.87 19.15 -12.90
N GLN A 106 -39.15 19.43 -12.65
CA GLN A 106 -39.80 20.67 -13.09
C GLN A 106 -39.14 21.89 -12.48
N TRP A 107 -38.79 21.85 -11.19
CA TRP A 107 -38.09 22.96 -10.54
C TRP A 107 -36.69 23.18 -11.13
N LEU A 108 -35.93 22.10 -11.37
CA LEU A 108 -34.57 22.18 -11.93
C LEU A 108 -34.52 22.35 -13.47
N HIS A 109 -35.68 22.41 -14.12
CA HIS A 109 -35.79 22.56 -15.57
C HIS A 109 -35.09 23.83 -16.07
N ILE A 110 -34.54 23.77 -17.28
CA ILE A 110 -33.73 24.82 -17.90
C ILE A 110 -34.44 26.19 -18.00
N SER A 111 -35.78 26.21 -17.93
CA SER A 111 -36.57 27.44 -17.92
C SER A 111 -36.51 28.22 -16.60
N ASN A 112 -36.10 27.59 -15.51
CA ASN A 112 -36.14 28.20 -14.16
C ASN A 112 -34.81 28.82 -13.74
N TRP A 113 -33.87 28.89 -14.68
CA TRP A 113 -32.56 29.48 -14.50
C TRP A 113 -32.52 30.88 -15.10
N PHE A 114 -31.83 31.79 -14.41
CA PHE A 114 -31.77 33.22 -14.70
C PHE A 114 -30.35 33.73 -14.58
N ASP A 115 -30.03 34.82 -15.29
CA ASP A 115 -28.82 35.61 -15.07
C ASP A 115 -29.07 36.73 -14.03
N GLU A 116 -28.06 37.56 -13.79
CA GLU A 116 -28.13 38.69 -12.85
C GLU A 116 -29.18 39.75 -13.21
N ASN A 117 -29.61 39.80 -14.48
CA ASN A 117 -30.63 40.72 -14.98
C ASN A 117 -32.03 40.11 -14.92
N GLY A 118 -32.16 38.82 -14.59
CA GLY A 118 -33.43 38.09 -14.59
C GLY A 118 -33.85 37.56 -15.96
N ASP A 119 -32.93 37.55 -16.94
CA ASP A 119 -33.15 36.90 -18.23
C ASP A 119 -32.83 35.40 -18.14
N ARG A 120 -33.44 34.58 -19.00
CA ARG A 120 -33.26 33.12 -18.99
C ARG A 120 -31.79 32.75 -19.24
N ASP A 121 -31.20 32.00 -18.32
CA ASP A 121 -29.82 31.52 -18.42
C ASP A 121 -29.76 29.99 -18.50
N ARG A 122 -28.83 29.47 -19.30
CA ARG A 122 -28.64 28.02 -19.50
C ARG A 122 -27.25 27.56 -19.13
N LYS A 123 -26.38 28.46 -18.65
CA LYS A 123 -24.96 28.19 -18.37
C LYS A 123 -24.76 26.94 -17.53
N ILE A 124 -25.44 26.81 -16.39
CA ILE A 124 -25.24 25.67 -15.47
C ILE A 124 -25.74 24.35 -16.09
N PRO A 125 -27.01 24.22 -16.53
CA PRO A 125 -27.49 23.00 -17.17
C PRO A 125 -26.65 22.57 -18.39
N THR A 126 -26.32 23.49 -19.29
CA THR A 126 -25.51 23.18 -20.48
C THR A 126 -24.08 22.79 -20.11
N THR A 127 -23.51 23.40 -19.07
CA THR A 127 -22.18 23.02 -18.59
C THR A 127 -22.20 21.62 -17.98
N LEU A 128 -23.17 21.28 -17.13
CA LEU A 128 -23.31 19.93 -16.58
C LEU A 128 -23.43 18.89 -17.70
N GLU A 129 -24.26 19.12 -18.71
CA GLU A 129 -24.41 18.23 -19.86
C GLU A 129 -23.10 17.99 -20.62
N LYS A 130 -22.29 19.03 -20.81
CA LYS A 130 -20.96 18.94 -21.44
C LYS A 130 -20.04 17.97 -20.71
N TYR A 131 -20.11 17.88 -19.38
CA TYR A 131 -19.25 17.00 -18.57
C TYR A 131 -19.86 15.63 -18.28
N CYS A 132 -21.09 15.36 -18.73
CA CYS A 132 -21.69 14.02 -18.59
C CYS A 132 -20.96 12.94 -19.41
N GLN A 133 -20.22 13.30 -20.47
CA GLN A 133 -19.57 12.34 -21.40
C GLN A 133 -18.16 11.89 -20.97
N LEU A 134 -17.76 12.13 -19.72
CA LEU A 134 -16.44 11.72 -19.23
C LEU A 134 -16.31 10.18 -19.17
N THR A 135 -15.15 9.62 -18.88
CA THR A 135 -14.96 8.16 -18.68
C THR A 135 -14.39 7.84 -17.30
N GLU A 136 -14.32 8.85 -16.46
CA GLU A 136 -13.62 8.87 -15.19
C GLU A 136 -14.61 8.94 -14.03
N GLU A 137 -14.17 8.57 -12.82
CA GLU A 137 -14.98 8.76 -11.61
C GLU A 137 -15.30 10.26 -11.42
N VAL A 138 -16.58 10.59 -11.28
CA VAL A 138 -17.04 11.94 -10.98
C VAL A 138 -17.61 11.97 -9.56
N GLN A 139 -17.13 12.89 -8.74
CA GLN A 139 -17.62 13.13 -7.38
C GLN A 139 -18.42 14.43 -7.39
N ILE A 140 -19.72 14.33 -7.11
CA ILE A 140 -20.62 15.50 -7.13
C ILE A 140 -20.85 15.96 -5.69
N PHE A 141 -20.73 17.26 -5.45
CA PHE A 141 -20.92 17.88 -4.14
C PHE A 141 -22.02 18.92 -4.25
N VAL A 142 -23.15 18.66 -3.62
CA VAL A 142 -24.23 19.64 -3.47
C VAL A 142 -23.97 20.42 -2.18
N GLN A 143 -23.58 21.68 -2.32
CA GLN A 143 -23.22 22.54 -1.20
C GLN A 143 -24.36 23.48 -0.87
N THR A 144 -24.89 23.43 0.35
CA THR A 144 -25.98 24.30 0.77
C THR A 144 -26.07 24.37 2.29
N GLU A 145 -26.46 25.52 2.85
CA GLU A 145 -26.90 25.63 4.25
C GLU A 145 -28.42 25.46 4.41
N ASP A 146 -29.17 25.39 3.30
CA ASP A 146 -30.60 25.20 3.35
C ASP A 146 -30.93 23.74 3.70
N ARG A 147 -31.61 23.56 4.84
CA ARG A 147 -32.00 22.25 5.34
C ARG A 147 -32.91 21.48 4.39
N LYS A 148 -33.90 22.16 3.79
CA LYS A 148 -34.84 21.51 2.88
C LYS A 148 -34.06 20.96 1.68
N LEU A 149 -33.13 21.75 1.15
CA LEU A 149 -32.25 21.33 0.06
C LEU A 149 -31.33 20.17 0.46
N ARG A 150 -30.76 20.16 1.68
CA ARG A 150 -29.96 19.02 2.17
C ARG A 150 -30.74 17.71 2.20
N GLY A 151 -32.05 17.77 2.47
CA GLY A 151 -32.94 16.61 2.55
C GLY A 151 -33.33 16.01 1.20
N LEU A 152 -33.20 16.77 0.10
CA LEU A 152 -33.61 16.29 -1.21
C LEU A 152 -32.72 15.12 -1.70
N PRO A 153 -33.29 14.08 -2.32
CA PRO A 153 -32.55 13.02 -2.99
C PRO A 153 -32.09 13.50 -4.37
N TRP A 154 -31.07 14.37 -4.39
CA TRP A 154 -30.50 14.96 -5.59
C TRP A 154 -30.10 13.96 -6.67
N GLN A 155 -29.85 12.70 -6.31
CA GLN A 155 -29.50 11.64 -7.26
C GLN A 155 -30.61 11.33 -8.25
N GLU A 156 -31.85 11.70 -7.94
CA GLU A 156 -33.02 11.50 -8.80
C GLU A 156 -33.30 12.68 -9.73
N ALA A 157 -32.55 13.78 -9.60
CA ALA A 157 -32.72 14.93 -10.47
C ALA A 157 -32.14 14.67 -11.88
N ASP A 158 -32.92 14.96 -12.92
CA ASP A 158 -32.57 14.68 -14.33
C ASP A 158 -31.29 15.37 -14.79
N ILE A 159 -30.96 16.53 -14.19
CA ILE A 159 -29.72 17.25 -14.44
C ILE A 159 -28.48 16.44 -14.04
N PHE A 160 -28.62 15.46 -13.12
CA PHE A 160 -27.58 14.54 -12.69
C PHE A 160 -27.75 13.12 -13.21
N THR A 161 -28.98 12.68 -13.55
CA THR A 161 -29.26 11.31 -14.03
C THR A 161 -28.32 10.86 -15.15
N LYS A 162 -28.01 11.76 -16.10
CA LYS A 162 -27.05 11.48 -17.20
C LYS A 162 -25.65 11.10 -16.71
N PHE A 163 -25.19 11.64 -15.58
CA PHE A 163 -23.90 11.23 -14.99
C PHE A 163 -23.97 9.81 -14.44
N PHE A 164 -25.07 9.44 -13.79
CA PHE A 164 -25.23 8.10 -13.20
C PHE A 164 -25.44 7.01 -14.25
N ASP A 165 -26.10 7.36 -15.36
CA ASP A 165 -26.28 6.46 -16.50
C ASP A 165 -24.95 6.21 -17.24
N ALA A 166 -24.14 7.26 -17.39
CA ALA A 166 -22.85 7.19 -18.07
C ALA A 166 -21.74 6.58 -17.19
N HIS A 167 -21.75 6.82 -15.87
CA HIS A 167 -20.65 6.51 -14.96
C HIS A 167 -21.11 5.65 -13.78
N LYS A 168 -20.75 4.37 -13.79
CA LYS A 168 -21.09 3.40 -12.72
C LYS A 168 -20.38 3.66 -11.38
N ASP A 169 -19.42 4.56 -11.36
CA ASP A 169 -18.61 4.91 -10.20
C ASP A 169 -18.88 6.32 -9.67
N THR A 170 -19.83 7.04 -10.28
CA THR A 170 -20.21 8.41 -9.89
C THR A 170 -21.29 8.39 -8.83
N GLU A 171 -21.11 9.20 -7.79
CA GLU A 171 -22.11 9.43 -6.74
C GLU A 171 -22.08 10.89 -6.31
N LEU A 172 -23.10 11.31 -5.57
CA LEU A 172 -23.16 12.63 -4.97
C LEU A 172 -23.05 12.60 -3.44
N SER A 173 -22.60 13.73 -2.91
CA SER A 173 -22.60 14.03 -1.48
C SER A 173 -23.28 15.36 -1.22
N ILE A 174 -23.77 15.51 0.01
CA ILE A 174 -24.19 16.79 0.57
C ILE A 174 -23.01 17.39 1.31
N SER A 175 -22.84 18.70 1.23
CA SER A 175 -21.73 19.39 1.89
C SER A 175 -22.19 20.70 2.50
N ALA A 176 -21.52 21.09 3.59
CA ALA A 176 -21.57 22.45 4.08
C ALA A 176 -20.92 23.40 3.07
N THR A 177 -21.32 24.66 3.13
CA THR A 177 -20.72 25.77 2.38
C THR A 177 -19.57 26.43 3.13
N ASP A 178 -19.53 26.24 4.45
CA ASP A 178 -18.45 26.62 5.35
C ASP A 178 -17.72 25.35 5.81
N PHE A 179 -16.43 25.27 5.47
CA PHE A 179 -15.58 24.12 5.74
C PHE A 179 -14.12 24.52 5.70
N GLU A 180 -13.31 23.83 6.49
CA GLU A 180 -11.87 23.89 6.42
C GLU A 180 -11.31 22.53 6.02
N ARG A 181 -10.12 22.53 5.42
CA ARG A 181 -9.41 21.29 5.14
C ARG A 181 -9.10 20.60 6.47
N PRO A 182 -9.46 19.32 6.65
CA PRO A 182 -9.09 18.57 7.85
C PRO A 182 -7.56 18.46 7.92
N ASP A 183 -6.95 19.04 8.96
CA ASP A 183 -5.51 18.88 9.23
C ASP A 183 -5.30 17.62 10.07
N GLN A 184 -4.87 16.53 9.43
CA GLN A 184 -4.68 15.25 10.08
C GLN A 184 -3.20 14.97 10.29
N ASN A 185 -2.80 14.84 11.56
CA ASN A 185 -1.45 14.42 11.90
C ASN A 185 -1.28 12.92 11.59
N GLN A 186 -0.47 12.57 10.60
CA GLN A 186 -0.15 11.16 10.36
C GLN A 186 0.77 10.64 11.47
N ILE A 187 0.18 10.08 12.51
CA ILE A 187 0.91 9.37 13.57
C ILE A 187 1.47 8.08 12.96
N LEU A 188 2.79 7.93 12.93
CA LEU A 188 3.45 6.69 12.54
C LEU A 188 3.10 5.59 13.55
N LEU A 189 2.42 4.54 13.09
CA LEU A 189 2.05 3.40 13.92
C LEU A 189 2.97 2.21 13.69
N VAL A 190 3.22 1.47 14.76
CA VAL A 190 3.90 0.16 14.73
C VAL A 190 3.02 -0.88 14.03
N GLU A 191 1.69 -0.76 14.16
CA GLU A 191 0.72 -1.65 13.51
C GLU A 191 -0.03 -0.94 12.37
N SER A 192 0.00 -1.52 11.16
CA SER A 192 -0.79 -1.10 10.00
C SER A 192 -2.21 -1.66 10.09
N LYS A 193 -2.99 -1.23 11.08
CA LYS A 193 -4.41 -1.58 11.18
C LYS A 193 -5.31 -0.36 11.15
N ILE A 194 -6.44 -0.50 10.46
CA ILE A 194 -7.52 0.48 10.44
C ILE A 194 -8.35 0.26 11.70
N ARG A 195 -8.10 1.09 12.71
CA ARG A 195 -8.87 1.12 13.95
C ARG A 195 -10.30 1.61 13.72
N ILE A 196 -11.26 0.78 14.10
CA ILE A 196 -12.70 1.03 14.01
C ILE A 196 -13.29 0.97 15.42
N LEU A 197 -13.94 2.04 15.86
CA LEU A 197 -14.76 2.05 17.06
C LEU A 197 -16.20 1.78 16.65
N ALA A 198 -16.77 0.66 17.10
CA ALA A 198 -18.15 0.27 16.82
C ALA A 198 -19.00 0.40 18.09
N ILE A 199 -20.00 1.27 18.07
CA ILE A 199 -20.89 1.55 19.19
C ILE A 199 -22.28 1.02 18.86
N PHE A 200 -22.79 0.12 19.69
CA PHE A 200 -24.11 -0.48 19.57
C PHE A 200 -25.00 0.01 20.71
N GLY A 201 -25.92 0.93 20.39
CA GLY A 201 -26.70 1.68 21.37
C GLY A 201 -27.96 0.99 21.89
N ASP A 202 -28.45 -0.04 21.20
CA ASP A 202 -29.62 -0.81 21.65
C ASP A 202 -29.56 -2.27 21.18
N PHE A 203 -29.59 -3.24 22.10
CA PHE A 203 -29.51 -4.67 21.76
C PHE A 203 -30.84 -5.20 21.22
N LYS A 204 -31.95 -4.49 21.46
CA LYS A 204 -33.29 -4.90 21.00
C LYS A 204 -33.43 -4.83 19.48
N LEU A 205 -32.49 -4.18 18.80
CA LEU A 205 -32.43 -4.05 17.34
C LEU A 205 -31.84 -5.26 16.61
N GLY A 206 -31.35 -6.28 17.33
CA GLY A 206 -30.77 -7.50 16.74
C GLY A 206 -29.57 -7.19 15.83
N LEU A 207 -28.52 -6.61 16.39
CA LEU A 207 -27.38 -6.06 15.65
C LEU A 207 -26.21 -7.06 15.47
N GLU A 208 -26.44 -8.35 15.77
CA GLU A 208 -25.40 -9.39 15.78
C GLU A 208 -24.77 -9.58 14.39
N LYS A 209 -25.57 -9.46 13.33
CA LYS A 209 -25.08 -9.56 11.95
C LYS A 209 -24.20 -8.38 11.58
N GLU A 210 -24.55 -7.17 12.00
CA GLU A 210 -23.71 -5.99 11.80
C GLU A 210 -22.39 -6.10 12.56
N GLU A 211 -22.42 -6.61 13.79
CA GLU A 211 -21.22 -6.91 14.55
C GLU A 211 -20.33 -7.93 13.82
N GLU A 212 -20.91 -9.04 13.33
CA GLU A 212 -20.19 -10.04 12.54
C GLU A 212 -19.57 -9.46 11.25
N LEU A 213 -20.32 -8.62 10.53
CA LEU A 213 -19.82 -7.93 9.33
C LEU A 213 -18.60 -7.06 9.64
N LEU A 214 -18.62 -6.34 10.77
CA LEU A 214 -17.50 -5.49 11.20
C LEU A 214 -16.31 -6.34 11.66
N LEU A 215 -16.53 -7.37 12.49
CA LEU A 215 -15.46 -8.27 12.96
C LEU A 215 -14.75 -8.97 11.78
N ASN A 216 -15.50 -9.29 10.73
CA ASN A 216 -14.96 -9.84 9.49
C ASN A 216 -13.99 -8.91 8.75
N LEU A 217 -13.88 -7.62 9.12
CA LEU A 217 -12.92 -6.69 8.54
C LEU A 217 -11.48 -6.93 9.03
N ASP A 218 -11.25 -7.75 10.08
CA ASP A 218 -9.88 -8.07 10.54
C ASP A 218 -9.03 -8.70 9.42
N LYS A 219 -9.64 -9.54 8.58
CA LYS A 219 -8.97 -10.16 7.41
C LYS A 219 -8.54 -9.14 6.35
N TYR A 220 -9.09 -7.93 6.38
CA TYR A 220 -8.74 -6.82 5.51
C TYR A 220 -7.88 -5.76 6.22
N GLY A 221 -7.38 -6.04 7.42
CA GLY A 221 -6.55 -5.12 8.21
C GLY A 221 -7.33 -4.17 9.11
N GLY A 222 -8.62 -4.44 9.37
CA GLY A 222 -9.39 -3.74 10.39
C GLY A 222 -9.00 -4.17 11.82
N ALA A 223 -9.06 -3.24 12.78
CA ALA A 223 -8.99 -3.51 14.21
C ALA A 223 -10.25 -2.97 14.87
N ILE A 224 -11.18 -3.85 15.20
CA ILE A 224 -12.51 -3.49 15.69
C ILE A 224 -12.48 -3.47 17.22
N THR A 225 -12.96 -2.38 17.79
CA THR A 225 -13.28 -2.29 19.22
C THR A 225 -14.77 -2.04 19.36
N THR A 226 -15.46 -3.00 19.97
CA THR A 226 -16.91 -2.96 20.15
C THR A 226 -17.26 -2.40 21.53
N LEU A 227 -18.17 -1.44 21.56
CA LEU A 227 -18.86 -0.96 22.77
C LEU A 227 -20.34 -1.34 22.67
N LEU A 228 -20.79 -2.23 23.54
CA LEU A 228 -22.18 -2.64 23.65
C LEU A 228 -22.84 -1.86 24.79
N GLN A 229 -23.81 -1.01 24.45
CA GLN A 229 -24.49 -0.11 25.39
C GLN A 229 -23.57 0.53 26.44
N PRO A 230 -22.49 1.23 26.03
CA PRO A 230 -21.56 1.81 26.99
C PRO A 230 -22.24 2.88 27.84
N ASP A 231 -21.81 3.03 29.09
CA ASP A 231 -22.07 4.27 29.82
C ASP A 231 -21.23 5.44 29.24
N LEU A 232 -21.62 6.67 29.57
CA LEU A 232 -20.95 7.87 29.07
C LEU A 232 -19.45 7.87 29.39
N LYS A 233 -19.08 7.51 30.63
CA LYS A 233 -17.68 7.51 31.06
C LYS A 233 -16.84 6.55 30.21
N LYS A 234 -17.34 5.34 29.97
CA LYS A 234 -16.66 4.33 29.16
C LYS A 234 -16.52 4.78 27.71
N LEU A 235 -17.56 5.43 27.18
CA LEU A 235 -17.52 6.02 25.85
C LEU A 235 -16.42 7.09 25.77
N GLU A 236 -16.41 8.07 26.67
CA GLU A 236 -15.42 9.15 26.72
C GLU A 236 -13.98 8.62 26.85
N GLU A 237 -13.75 7.66 27.76
CA GLU A 237 -12.44 7.02 27.93
C GLU A 237 -11.97 6.35 26.63
N THR A 238 -12.89 5.71 25.91
CA THR A 238 -12.57 5.00 24.66
C THR A 238 -12.32 5.95 23.50
N LEU A 239 -13.11 7.04 23.39
CA LEU A 239 -12.89 8.11 22.41
C LEU A 239 -11.53 8.79 22.63
N GLN A 240 -11.04 8.84 23.87
CA GLN A 240 -9.76 9.48 24.20
C GLN A 240 -8.51 8.62 23.95
N ASP A 241 -8.64 7.38 23.46
CA ASP A 241 -7.49 6.51 23.19
C ASP A 241 -6.42 7.25 22.35
N PRO A 242 -5.18 7.41 22.86
CA PRO A 242 -4.13 8.22 22.23
C PRO A 242 -3.69 7.68 20.87
N LYS A 243 -3.97 6.41 20.57
CA LYS A 243 -3.69 5.83 19.26
C LYS A 243 -4.76 6.22 18.24
N GLY A 244 -5.85 6.90 18.60
CA GLY A 244 -6.91 7.42 17.71
C GLY A 244 -7.73 6.37 16.94
N TRP A 245 -8.71 6.83 16.17
CA TRP A 245 -9.67 6.00 15.43
C TRP A 245 -9.79 6.47 13.98
N HIS A 246 -9.82 5.55 13.01
CA HIS A 246 -9.98 5.90 11.59
C HIS A 246 -11.46 5.95 11.20
N ILE A 247 -12.26 5.03 11.77
CA ILE A 247 -13.70 4.92 11.53
C ILE A 247 -14.44 4.90 12.86
N LEU A 248 -15.50 5.71 12.95
CA LEU A 248 -16.53 5.62 13.98
C LEU A 248 -17.78 4.99 13.36
N PHE A 249 -18.26 3.90 13.93
CA PHE A 249 -19.51 3.27 13.53
C PHE A 249 -20.49 3.34 14.70
N PHE A 250 -21.70 3.79 14.43
CA PHE A 250 -22.80 3.79 15.39
C PHE A 250 -24.01 3.05 14.81
N ALA A 251 -24.58 2.12 15.58
CA ALA A 251 -25.86 1.50 15.29
C ALA A 251 -26.75 1.55 16.52
N GLY A 252 -27.91 2.17 16.40
CA GLY A 252 -28.80 2.41 17.53
C GLY A 252 -29.92 3.37 17.15
N HIS A 253 -30.62 3.87 18.15
CA HIS A 253 -31.65 4.88 17.95
C HIS A 253 -31.01 6.27 17.85
N SER A 254 -31.44 7.06 16.87
CA SER A 254 -31.14 8.48 16.79
C SER A 254 -32.40 9.28 16.50
N ARG A 255 -32.33 10.59 16.74
CA ARG A 255 -33.34 11.56 16.34
C ARG A 255 -32.67 12.89 16.07
N SER A 256 -33.22 13.68 15.16
CA SER A 256 -32.92 15.10 15.06
C SER A 256 -34.03 15.94 15.71
N ASP A 257 -33.73 17.16 16.11
CA ASP A 257 -34.75 18.11 16.57
C ASP A 257 -35.68 18.48 15.41
N HIS A 258 -36.82 19.12 15.72
CA HIS A 258 -37.77 19.57 14.69
C HIS A 258 -37.12 20.47 13.62
N ASN A 259 -36.00 21.13 13.96
CA ASN A 259 -35.22 21.96 13.04
C ASN A 259 -34.05 21.23 12.37
N GLY A 260 -33.78 19.95 12.65
CA GLY A 260 -32.68 19.19 12.05
C GLY A 260 -31.27 19.77 12.30
N LYS A 261 -31.14 20.60 13.35
CA LYS A 261 -29.91 21.26 13.79
C LYS A 261 -29.17 20.46 14.85
N ILE A 262 -29.90 19.78 15.72
CA ILE A 262 -29.35 19.00 16.83
C ILE A 262 -29.78 17.56 16.66
N GLY A 263 -28.81 16.66 16.56
CA GLY A 263 -29.02 15.23 16.58
C GLY A 263 -28.64 14.64 17.93
N TRP A 264 -29.42 13.65 18.36
CA TRP A 264 -29.15 12.82 19.53
C TRP A 264 -28.96 11.37 19.13
N VAL A 265 -28.09 10.69 19.85
CA VAL A 265 -27.90 9.23 19.79
C VAL A 265 -28.19 8.63 21.16
N LYS A 266 -28.95 7.53 21.17
CA LYS A 266 -29.17 6.72 22.37
C LYS A 266 -28.04 5.71 22.45
N ILE A 267 -27.18 5.85 23.46
CA ILE A 267 -25.99 4.99 23.60
C ILE A 267 -26.23 3.79 24.52
N ASN A 268 -27.23 3.85 25.39
CA ASN A 268 -27.72 2.73 26.19
C ASN A 268 -29.19 3.01 26.61
N ASP A 269 -29.80 2.12 27.39
CA ASP A 269 -31.20 2.27 27.82
C ASP A 269 -31.51 3.54 28.64
N ASN A 270 -30.51 4.17 29.27
CA ASN A 270 -30.67 5.32 30.17
C ASN A 270 -30.08 6.64 29.64
N ASP A 271 -29.08 6.57 28.77
CA ASP A 271 -28.32 7.74 28.33
C ASP A 271 -28.60 8.10 26.86
N GLU A 272 -29.01 9.36 26.65
CA GLU A 272 -29.11 10.03 25.35
C GLU A 272 -28.05 11.13 25.27
N LEU A 273 -27.30 11.20 24.17
CA LEU A 273 -26.24 12.19 23.99
C LEU A 273 -26.53 13.08 22.80
N ALA A 274 -26.42 14.39 22.99
CA ALA A 274 -26.33 15.30 21.87
C ALA A 274 -24.92 15.21 21.27
N ILE A 275 -24.80 15.24 19.94
CA ILE A 275 -23.47 15.29 19.30
C ILE A 275 -22.70 16.55 19.73
N GLY A 276 -23.41 17.62 20.08
CA GLY A 276 -22.82 18.84 20.65
C GLY A 276 -21.99 18.57 21.91
N ASP A 277 -22.42 17.64 22.76
CA ASP A 277 -21.72 17.28 24.00
C ASP A 277 -20.42 16.51 23.71
N LEU A 278 -20.34 15.88 22.54
CA LEU A 278 -19.16 15.14 22.09
C LEU A 278 -18.21 15.97 21.20
N THR A 279 -18.50 17.27 21.01
CA THR A 279 -17.79 18.12 20.04
C THR A 279 -16.27 18.09 20.21
N GLU A 280 -15.78 18.29 21.43
CA GLU A 280 -14.33 18.34 21.70
C GLU A 280 -13.66 16.97 21.52
N PHE A 281 -14.35 15.88 21.88
CA PHE A 281 -13.88 14.53 21.60
C PHE A 281 -13.79 14.27 20.10
N ILE A 282 -14.82 14.64 19.34
CA ILE A 282 -14.87 14.42 17.89
C ILE A 282 -13.84 15.29 17.16
N LYS A 283 -13.66 16.55 17.54
CA LYS A 283 -12.57 17.40 17.00
C LYS A 283 -11.21 16.75 17.23
N LYS A 284 -10.94 16.26 18.44
CA LYS A 284 -9.71 15.53 18.75
C LYS A 284 -9.58 14.30 17.84
N LEU A 285 -10.64 13.50 17.69
CA LEU A 285 -10.63 12.33 16.80
C LEU A 285 -10.29 12.70 15.36
N ILE A 286 -10.88 13.77 14.83
CA ILE A 286 -10.64 14.26 13.46
C ILE A 286 -9.18 14.68 13.29
N ASN A 287 -8.65 15.49 14.22
CA ASN A 287 -7.27 15.95 14.23
C ASN A 287 -6.26 14.79 14.36
N ASP A 288 -6.64 13.74 15.11
CA ASP A 288 -5.85 12.54 15.23
C ASP A 288 -5.82 11.77 13.90
N LYS A 289 -6.98 11.32 13.38
CA LYS A 289 -7.12 10.62 12.07
C LYS A 289 -8.52 10.14 11.68
N LEU A 290 -9.59 10.56 12.35
CA LEU A 290 -10.95 10.10 12.02
C LEU A 290 -11.31 10.56 10.60
N GLN A 291 -11.59 9.60 9.72
CA GLN A 291 -11.85 9.85 8.30
C GLN A 291 -13.29 9.56 7.90
N LEU A 292 -13.95 8.64 8.61
CA LEU A 292 -15.32 8.22 8.28
C LEU A 292 -16.14 7.99 9.55
N ALA A 293 -17.32 8.60 9.62
CA ALA A 293 -18.35 8.22 10.58
C ALA A 293 -19.54 7.59 9.86
N ILE A 294 -19.97 6.40 10.28
CA ILE A 294 -21.15 5.72 9.73
C ILE A 294 -22.21 5.66 10.83
N PHE A 295 -23.29 6.42 10.64
CA PHE A 295 -24.46 6.36 11.51
C PHE A 295 -25.49 5.45 10.85
N ASN A 296 -25.42 4.18 11.22
CA ASN A 296 -26.37 3.16 10.81
C ASN A 296 -27.64 3.22 11.70
N SER A 297 -28.23 4.41 11.79
CA SER A 297 -29.34 4.75 12.69
C SER A 297 -30.41 5.59 11.96
N CYS A 298 -31.60 5.76 12.55
CA CYS A 298 -32.69 6.53 11.91
C CYS A 298 -32.48 8.04 12.02
N ASP A 299 -32.74 8.78 10.93
CA ASP A 299 -32.65 10.25 10.87
C ASP A 299 -31.28 10.79 11.35
N GLY A 300 -30.34 10.86 10.41
CA GLY A 300 -28.97 11.29 10.68
C GLY A 300 -28.58 12.61 10.03
N LEU A 301 -29.49 13.34 9.36
CA LEU A 301 -29.12 14.62 8.75
C LEU A 301 -28.73 15.67 9.80
N GLY A 302 -29.42 15.73 10.94
CA GLY A 302 -29.02 16.60 12.06
C GLY A 302 -27.66 16.24 12.63
N LEU A 303 -27.40 14.94 12.82
CA LEU A 303 -26.08 14.42 13.24
C LEU A 303 -25.00 14.82 12.23
N ALA A 304 -25.22 14.58 10.94
CA ALA A 304 -24.25 14.90 9.91
C ALA A 304 -23.94 16.39 9.83
N ASN A 305 -24.96 17.25 9.93
CA ASN A 305 -24.79 18.70 9.92
C ASN A 305 -23.84 19.17 11.04
N GLN A 306 -24.06 18.66 12.26
CA GLN A 306 -23.19 18.96 13.39
C GLN A 306 -21.77 18.46 13.16
N LEU A 307 -21.59 17.23 12.65
CA LEU A 307 -20.27 16.64 12.45
C LEU A 307 -19.47 17.30 11.31
N THR A 308 -20.14 17.72 10.23
CA THR A 308 -19.47 18.45 9.16
C THR A 308 -19.04 19.85 9.55
N SER A 309 -19.76 20.50 10.47
CA SER A 309 -19.33 21.78 11.05
C SER A 309 -18.03 21.64 11.85
N LEU A 310 -17.64 20.41 12.20
CA LEU A 310 -16.35 20.06 12.82
C LEU A 310 -15.30 19.63 11.79
N ASN A 311 -15.54 19.86 10.50
CA ASN A 311 -14.67 19.48 9.39
C ASN A 311 -14.44 17.96 9.26
N LEU A 312 -15.35 17.11 9.74
CA LEU A 312 -15.27 15.65 9.54
C LEU A 312 -15.16 15.32 8.03
N PRO A 313 -14.18 14.51 7.59
CA PRO A 313 -13.97 14.28 6.17
C PRO A 313 -15.18 13.64 5.46
N TYR A 314 -15.71 12.56 6.03
CA TYR A 314 -16.86 11.85 5.47
C TYR A 314 -17.80 11.31 6.56
N CYS A 315 -19.09 11.38 6.28
CA CYS A 315 -20.15 10.80 7.09
C CYS A 315 -21.16 10.07 6.19
N ILE A 316 -21.62 8.90 6.61
CA ILE A 316 -22.73 8.17 5.97
C ILE A 316 -23.89 8.15 6.94
N VAL A 317 -25.03 8.66 6.49
CA VAL A 317 -26.26 8.78 7.29
C VAL A 317 -27.50 8.42 6.47
N MET A 318 -28.63 8.28 7.16
CA MET A 318 -29.95 8.16 6.55
C MET A 318 -30.67 9.50 6.59
N ARG A 319 -31.34 9.87 5.50
CA ARG A 319 -32.16 11.08 5.40
C ARG A 319 -33.38 11.02 6.32
N GLU A 320 -33.96 9.84 6.44
CA GLU A 320 -35.18 9.57 7.21
C GLU A 320 -35.03 8.27 8.00
N GLU A 321 -36.07 7.90 8.76
CA GLU A 321 -36.08 6.65 9.52
C GLU A 321 -36.10 5.42 8.60
N VAL A 322 -35.35 4.38 8.99
CA VAL A 322 -35.23 3.12 8.25
C VAL A 322 -35.43 1.92 9.17
N GLU A 323 -35.92 0.82 8.59
CA GLU A 323 -36.01 -0.47 9.28
C GLU A 323 -34.60 -1.08 9.42
N SER A 324 -34.36 -1.84 10.50
CA SER A 324 -33.08 -2.50 10.75
C SER A 324 -32.59 -3.38 9.59
N PRO A 325 -33.43 -4.18 8.89
CA PRO A 325 -33.01 -4.94 7.72
C PRO A 325 -32.43 -4.09 6.58
N PHE A 326 -33.02 -2.91 6.30
CA PHE A 326 -32.52 -2.03 5.25
C PHE A 326 -31.14 -1.48 5.61
N ALA A 327 -30.99 -0.99 6.84
CA ALA A 327 -29.76 -0.45 7.37
C ALA A 327 -28.63 -1.50 7.41
N ARG A 328 -28.96 -2.76 7.74
CA ARG A 328 -28.04 -3.89 7.63
C ARG A 328 -27.57 -4.14 6.20
N ARG A 329 -28.49 -4.15 5.23
CA ARG A 329 -28.18 -4.40 3.81
C ARG A 329 -27.35 -3.27 3.20
N LEU A 330 -27.61 -2.02 3.60
CA LEU A 330 -26.73 -0.91 3.26
C LEU A 330 -25.30 -1.17 3.74
N LEU A 331 -25.14 -1.54 5.01
CA LEU A 331 -23.81 -1.80 5.57
C LEU A 331 -23.09 -2.95 4.86
N GLU A 332 -23.81 -4.05 4.59
CA GLU A 332 -23.29 -5.22 3.87
C GLU A 332 -22.75 -4.83 2.49
N HIS A 333 -23.58 -4.19 1.65
CA HIS A 333 -23.20 -3.78 0.29
C HIS A 333 -22.10 -2.72 0.29
N PHE A 334 -22.15 -1.78 1.24
CA PHE A 334 -21.14 -0.73 1.37
C PHE A 334 -19.77 -1.32 1.76
N LEU A 335 -19.71 -2.17 2.78
CA LEU A 335 -18.45 -2.81 3.17
C LEU A 335 -17.91 -3.73 2.07
N ASP A 336 -18.79 -4.44 1.36
CA ASP A 336 -18.39 -5.24 0.19
C ASP A 336 -17.71 -4.40 -0.89
N ALA A 337 -18.28 -3.23 -1.19
CA ALA A 337 -17.77 -2.32 -2.21
C ALA A 337 -16.52 -1.55 -1.76
N PHE A 338 -16.57 -0.96 -0.58
CA PHE A 338 -15.53 -0.08 -0.04
C PHE A 338 -14.29 -0.86 0.42
N VAL A 339 -14.49 -1.99 1.11
CA VAL A 339 -13.39 -2.78 1.70
C VAL A 339 -12.93 -3.88 0.77
N ARG A 340 -13.82 -4.80 0.38
CA ARG A 340 -13.43 -5.99 -0.40
C ARG A 340 -13.09 -5.64 -1.85
N LYS A 341 -13.89 -4.79 -2.48
CA LYS A 341 -13.65 -4.33 -3.87
C LYS A 341 -12.78 -3.07 -3.96
N GLU A 342 -12.36 -2.53 -2.81
CA GLU A 342 -11.44 -1.37 -2.70
C GLU A 342 -11.88 -0.13 -3.51
N ARG A 343 -13.19 0.11 -3.60
CA ARG A 343 -13.74 1.28 -4.28
C ARG A 343 -13.55 2.55 -3.43
N SER A 344 -13.58 3.71 -4.09
CA SER A 344 -13.73 4.99 -3.38
C SER A 344 -15.05 5.03 -2.62
N ILE A 345 -15.15 5.88 -1.60
CA ILE A 345 -16.40 6.04 -0.85
C ILE A 345 -17.60 6.39 -1.76
N PHE A 346 -17.39 7.21 -2.79
CA PHE A 346 -18.42 7.58 -3.77
C PHE A 346 -18.83 6.38 -4.63
N SER A 347 -17.88 5.69 -5.28
CA SER A 347 -18.16 4.49 -6.07
C SER A 347 -18.77 3.36 -5.23
N ALA A 348 -18.36 3.22 -3.97
CA ALA A 348 -18.92 2.24 -3.05
C ALA A 348 -20.37 2.53 -2.69
N MET A 349 -20.69 3.81 -2.43
CA MET A 349 -22.07 4.22 -2.18
C MET A 349 -22.93 4.10 -3.44
N ARG A 350 -22.40 4.42 -4.63
CA ARG A 350 -23.11 4.21 -5.89
C ARG A 350 -23.51 2.75 -6.07
N PHE A 351 -22.53 1.84 -5.92
CA PHE A 351 -22.76 0.40 -5.98
C PHE A 351 -23.81 -0.04 -4.96
N THR A 352 -23.70 0.47 -3.73
CA THR A 352 -24.63 0.14 -2.63
C THR A 352 -26.05 0.59 -2.97
N ARG A 353 -26.21 1.81 -3.50
CA ARG A 353 -27.50 2.36 -3.89
C ARG A 353 -28.16 1.56 -5.00
N ASP A 354 -27.39 1.19 -6.03
CA ASP A 354 -27.90 0.37 -7.13
C ASP A 354 -28.40 -1.00 -6.61
N ARG A 355 -27.68 -1.64 -5.68
CA ARG A 355 -28.12 -2.88 -5.02
C ARG A 355 -29.37 -2.70 -4.16
N LEU A 356 -29.43 -1.62 -3.38
CA LEU A 356 -30.61 -1.34 -2.57
C LEU A 356 -31.83 -1.03 -3.44
N ARG A 357 -31.66 -0.40 -4.60
CA ARG A 357 -32.73 -0.17 -5.56
C ARG A 357 -33.27 -1.50 -6.11
N GLU A 358 -32.39 -2.43 -6.48
CA GLU A 358 -32.76 -3.79 -6.92
C GLU A 358 -33.56 -4.56 -5.84
N GLU A 359 -33.20 -4.39 -4.56
CA GLU A 359 -33.77 -5.16 -3.45
C GLU A 359 -35.04 -4.56 -2.82
N PHE A 360 -35.15 -3.23 -2.79
CA PHE A 360 -36.17 -2.52 -2.01
C PHE A 360 -37.14 -1.68 -2.83
N ASP A 361 -36.78 -1.26 -4.05
CA ASP A 361 -37.60 -0.38 -4.88
C ASP A 361 -38.40 -1.16 -5.95
N GLU A 362 -39.07 -2.25 -5.54
CA GLU A 362 -39.94 -3.04 -6.42
C GLU A 362 -41.33 -2.40 -6.61
N VAL A 363 -41.92 -2.63 -7.78
CA VAL A 363 -43.31 -2.26 -8.08
C VAL A 363 -44.23 -2.98 -7.07
N HIS A 364 -45.12 -2.22 -6.41
CA HIS A 364 -46.00 -2.63 -5.30
C HIS A 364 -45.40 -2.67 -3.88
N LYS A 365 -44.12 -2.35 -3.71
CA LYS A 365 -43.51 -2.04 -2.40
C LYS A 365 -43.38 -0.52 -2.21
N VAL A 366 -42.83 -0.12 -1.06
CA VAL A 366 -42.48 1.28 -0.78
C VAL A 366 -41.32 1.69 -1.70
N PHE A 367 -41.62 2.47 -2.74
CA PHE A 367 -40.67 2.91 -3.76
C PHE A 367 -39.85 4.13 -3.30
N GLY A 368 -38.54 4.14 -3.59
CA GLY A 368 -37.63 5.23 -3.24
C GLY A 368 -36.89 5.03 -1.92
N LYS A 369 -36.89 3.81 -1.34
CA LYS A 369 -36.10 3.49 -0.14
C LYS A 369 -34.61 3.62 -0.43
N SER A 370 -34.17 3.30 -1.66
CA SER A 370 -32.77 3.49 -2.06
C SER A 370 -32.32 4.96 -2.04
N TRP A 371 -33.23 5.93 -1.90
CA TRP A 371 -32.89 7.36 -1.88
C TRP A 371 -32.45 7.88 -0.51
N LEU A 372 -32.74 7.12 0.54
CA LEU A 372 -32.53 7.51 1.94
C LEU A 372 -31.04 7.60 2.34
N PRO A 373 -30.13 6.74 1.86
CA PRO A 373 -28.72 6.86 2.21
C PRO A 373 -28.09 8.14 1.63
N ALA A 374 -27.30 8.84 2.43
CA ALA A 374 -26.58 10.04 2.02
C ALA A 374 -25.12 10.00 2.48
N ILE A 375 -24.22 10.38 1.58
CA ILE A 375 -22.87 10.81 1.98
C ILE A 375 -22.97 12.29 2.33
N VAL A 376 -22.45 12.65 3.49
CA VAL A 376 -22.15 14.04 3.83
C VAL A 376 -20.63 14.16 3.88
N ALA A 377 -20.08 15.02 3.03
CA ALA A 377 -18.64 15.09 2.79
C ALA A 377 -18.11 16.51 3.02
N ASN A 378 -16.90 16.60 3.57
CA ASN A 378 -16.11 17.81 3.49
C ASN A 378 -15.53 17.92 2.06
N PRO A 379 -15.82 19.01 1.33
CA PRO A 379 -15.32 19.24 -0.03
C PRO A 379 -13.79 19.14 -0.19
N GLU A 380 -13.05 19.55 0.83
CA GLU A 380 -11.58 19.56 0.84
C GLU A 380 -10.96 18.24 1.32
N ALA A 381 -11.79 17.27 1.73
CA ALA A 381 -11.30 15.94 2.08
C ALA A 381 -10.68 15.25 0.85
N ARG A 382 -9.59 14.52 1.08
CA ARG A 382 -9.01 13.62 0.07
C ARG A 382 -9.95 12.45 -0.16
N THR A 383 -10.07 12.00 -1.40
CA THR A 383 -10.91 10.85 -1.75
C THR A 383 -10.57 9.64 -0.89
N LEU A 384 -11.55 9.17 -0.11
CA LEU A 384 -11.35 8.08 0.81
C LEU A 384 -11.47 6.72 0.10
N THR A 385 -10.47 5.88 0.31
CA THR A 385 -10.48 4.44 -0.02
C THR A 385 -10.03 3.64 1.19
N TRP A 386 -10.38 2.36 1.28
CA TRP A 386 -9.86 1.48 2.33
C TRP A 386 -8.32 1.48 2.40
N ASP A 387 -7.66 1.46 1.24
CA ASP A 387 -6.19 1.45 1.14
C ASP A 387 -5.53 2.74 1.66
N SER A 388 -6.17 3.89 1.42
CA SER A 388 -5.64 5.20 1.81
C SER A 388 -5.57 5.43 3.33
N MET A 389 -6.31 4.65 4.12
CA MET A 389 -6.32 4.77 5.59
C MET A 389 -5.12 4.09 6.25
N PHE A 390 -4.39 3.23 5.52
CA PHE A 390 -3.21 2.58 6.08
C PHE A 390 -2.02 3.53 6.12
N THR A 391 -1.48 3.70 7.32
CA THR A 391 -0.19 4.37 7.52
C THR A 391 0.95 3.38 7.30
N GLU A 392 2.03 3.84 6.65
CA GLU A 392 3.21 3.00 6.44
C GLU A 392 3.83 2.65 7.78
N ARG A 393 3.98 1.34 8.04
CA ARG A 393 4.75 0.89 9.20
C ARG A 393 6.18 1.33 9.03
N ARG A 394 6.74 1.83 10.12
CA ARG A 394 8.17 1.97 10.29
C ARG A 394 8.55 1.26 11.58
N LEU A 395 9.73 0.66 11.60
CA LEU A 395 10.33 0.26 12.85
C LEU A 395 10.47 1.49 13.75
N ASP A 396 10.37 1.32 15.06
CA ASP A 396 10.74 2.41 15.96
C ASP A 396 12.16 2.87 15.61
N LYS A 397 12.44 4.17 15.78
CA LYS A 397 13.73 4.78 15.41
C LYS A 397 14.94 3.97 15.92
N LYS A 398 14.85 3.37 17.11
CA LYS A 398 15.92 2.52 17.68
C LYS A 398 16.19 1.27 16.84
N TRP A 399 15.14 0.58 16.41
CA TRP A 399 15.23 -0.64 15.60
C TRP A 399 15.60 -0.32 14.15
N GLU A 400 15.17 0.83 13.63
CA GLU A 400 15.58 1.30 12.30
C GLU A 400 17.08 1.66 12.27
N VAL A 401 17.61 2.26 13.34
CA VAL A 401 19.06 2.47 13.52
C VAL A 401 19.81 1.14 13.64
N LEU A 402 19.27 0.16 14.37
CA LEU A 402 19.88 -1.17 14.44
C LEU A 402 19.93 -1.85 13.08
N LEU A 403 18.82 -1.80 12.31
CA LEU A 403 18.77 -2.33 10.95
C LEU A 403 19.82 -1.65 10.05
N PHE A 404 19.95 -0.33 10.15
CA PHE A 404 20.99 0.41 9.43
C PHE A 404 22.39 -0.06 9.83
N GLY A 405 22.64 -0.30 11.13
CA GLY A 405 23.89 -0.91 11.61
C GLY A 405 24.15 -2.29 11.03
N ILE A 406 23.13 -3.16 10.96
CA ILE A 406 23.22 -4.49 10.34
C ILE A 406 23.54 -4.38 8.84
N ILE A 407 22.90 -3.45 8.13
CA ILE A 407 23.18 -3.17 6.71
C ILE A 407 24.64 -2.73 6.53
N LEU A 408 25.14 -1.81 7.36
CA LEU A 408 26.54 -1.37 7.31
C LEU A 408 27.51 -2.52 7.59
N ILE A 409 27.19 -3.41 8.54
CA ILE A 409 27.98 -4.62 8.80
C ILE A 409 27.97 -5.51 7.55
N ALA A 410 26.82 -5.76 6.92
CA ALA A 410 26.73 -6.57 5.70
C ALA A 410 27.55 -5.96 4.55
N MET A 411 27.61 -4.64 4.46
CA MET A 411 28.35 -3.94 3.40
C MET A 411 29.86 -3.93 3.64
N PHE A 412 30.32 -3.69 4.87
CA PHE A 412 31.72 -3.33 5.12
C PHE A 412 32.50 -4.31 6.00
N SER A 413 31.84 -5.28 6.64
CA SER A 413 32.52 -6.17 7.60
C SER A 413 33.56 -7.08 6.95
N LEU A 414 33.26 -7.69 5.79
CA LEU A 414 34.21 -8.54 5.08
C LEU A 414 35.42 -7.75 4.53
N PRO A 415 35.25 -6.60 3.85
CA PRO A 415 36.38 -5.76 3.46
C PRO A 415 37.26 -5.33 4.65
N LEU A 416 36.62 -4.94 5.77
CA LEU A 416 37.31 -4.52 6.98
C LEU A 416 38.05 -5.69 7.64
N SER A 417 37.45 -6.88 7.72
CA SER A 417 38.10 -8.05 8.30
C SER A 417 39.32 -8.46 7.48
N ILE A 418 39.21 -8.44 6.15
CA ILE A 418 40.34 -8.72 5.24
C ILE A 418 41.46 -7.71 5.47
N PHE A 419 41.14 -6.42 5.58
CA PHE A 419 42.11 -5.37 5.80
C PHE A 419 42.88 -5.57 7.12
N LEU A 420 42.15 -5.87 8.21
CA LEU A 420 42.71 -6.05 9.55
C LEU A 420 43.52 -7.35 9.66
N GLU A 421 43.04 -8.44 9.07
CA GLU A 421 43.64 -9.76 9.22
C GLU A 421 44.81 -9.99 8.25
N PHE A 422 44.74 -9.51 7.01
CA PHE A 422 45.73 -9.80 5.96
C PHE A 422 46.66 -8.63 5.62
N GLY A 423 46.75 -7.64 6.50
CA GLY A 423 47.83 -6.66 6.49
C GLY A 423 47.75 -5.62 5.38
N GLY A 424 46.59 -4.96 5.21
CA GLY A 424 46.49 -3.67 4.50
C GLY A 424 45.87 -3.67 3.10
N PHE A 425 45.82 -2.48 2.49
CA PHE A 425 45.06 -2.17 1.27
C PHE A 425 45.45 -3.00 0.03
N GLU A 426 46.73 -3.37 -0.10
CA GLU A 426 47.19 -4.18 -1.24
C GLU A 426 46.57 -5.59 -1.24
N THR A 427 46.45 -6.22 -0.07
CA THR A 427 45.79 -7.53 0.02
C THR A 427 44.29 -7.41 -0.23
N LEU A 428 43.65 -6.39 0.35
CA LEU A 428 42.23 -6.13 0.14
C LEU A 428 41.93 -5.90 -1.35
N LYS A 429 42.78 -5.15 -2.06
CA LYS A 429 42.67 -4.93 -3.51
C LYS A 429 42.66 -6.25 -4.26
N ILE A 430 43.64 -7.12 -3.99
CA ILE A 430 43.78 -8.41 -4.70
C ILE A 430 42.57 -9.29 -4.43
N TYR A 431 42.12 -9.40 -3.18
CA TYR A 431 40.94 -10.19 -2.86
C TYR A 431 39.67 -9.58 -3.46
N ALA A 432 39.52 -8.25 -3.47
CA ALA A 432 38.41 -7.59 -4.16
C ALA A 432 38.41 -7.88 -5.67
N GLN A 433 39.57 -7.97 -6.31
CA GLN A 433 39.71 -8.32 -7.73
C GLN A 433 39.42 -9.80 -8.01
N LEU A 434 39.79 -10.71 -7.10
CA LEU A 434 39.53 -12.14 -7.25
C LEU A 434 38.08 -12.50 -6.90
N TYR A 435 37.49 -11.82 -5.91
CA TYR A 435 36.19 -12.17 -5.34
C TYR A 435 35.24 -10.96 -5.29
N PRO A 436 35.02 -10.23 -6.41
CA PRO A 436 34.25 -9.01 -6.40
C PRO A 436 32.76 -9.25 -6.09
N HIS A 437 32.25 -10.47 -6.29
CA HIS A 437 30.89 -10.88 -5.96
C HIS A 437 30.59 -10.92 -4.45
N LEU A 438 31.61 -11.10 -3.60
CA LEU A 438 31.48 -11.11 -2.13
C LEU A 438 31.99 -9.81 -1.49
N ILE A 439 32.93 -9.13 -2.14
CA ILE A 439 33.58 -7.95 -1.55
C ILE A 439 33.00 -6.65 -2.13
N VAL A 440 32.94 -6.54 -3.46
CA VAL A 440 32.56 -5.29 -4.13
C VAL A 440 31.05 -5.16 -4.26
N TYR A 441 30.36 -6.19 -4.77
CA TYR A 441 28.91 -6.15 -4.94
C TYR A 441 28.15 -5.83 -3.64
N PRO A 442 28.42 -6.51 -2.50
CA PRO A 442 27.69 -6.25 -1.26
C PRO A 442 27.91 -4.84 -0.74
N SER A 443 29.13 -4.32 -0.91
CA SER A 443 29.49 -2.96 -0.51
C SER A 443 28.70 -1.89 -1.26
N ILE A 444 28.22 -2.16 -2.48
CA ILE A 444 27.56 -1.16 -3.34
C ILE A 444 26.04 -1.37 -3.38
N PHE A 445 25.57 -2.61 -3.52
CA PHE A 445 24.18 -2.88 -3.90
C PHE A 445 23.36 -3.63 -2.84
N LEU A 446 23.98 -4.44 -1.98
CA LEU A 446 23.23 -5.29 -1.04
C LEU A 446 22.40 -4.47 -0.03
N GLY A 447 22.90 -3.30 0.40
CA GLY A 447 22.14 -2.41 1.27
C GLY A 447 20.82 -1.92 0.65
N ILE A 448 20.80 -1.68 -0.67
CA ILE A 448 19.58 -1.30 -1.41
C ILE A 448 18.58 -2.46 -1.39
N SER A 449 19.05 -3.70 -1.63
CA SER A 449 18.20 -4.89 -1.56
C SER A 449 17.58 -5.05 -0.18
N ILE A 450 18.38 -5.06 0.88
CA ILE A 450 17.89 -5.29 2.25
C ILE A 450 16.90 -4.18 2.67
N TYR A 451 17.22 -2.91 2.40
CA TYR A 451 16.33 -1.81 2.76
C TYR A 451 15.01 -1.84 1.98
N SER A 452 15.06 -2.11 0.67
CA SER A 452 13.87 -2.21 -0.16
C SER A 452 12.98 -3.39 0.28
N LEU A 453 13.61 -4.53 0.62
CA LEU A 453 12.89 -5.68 1.18
C LEU A 453 12.20 -5.33 2.51
N TYR A 454 12.90 -4.65 3.42
CA TYR A 454 12.31 -4.13 4.66
C TYR A 454 11.09 -3.24 4.37
N ARG A 455 11.20 -2.29 3.45
CA ARG A 455 10.09 -1.39 3.10
C ARG A 455 8.92 -2.14 2.46
N ALA A 456 9.16 -3.14 1.62
CA ALA A 456 8.11 -4.00 1.08
C ALA A 456 7.39 -4.77 2.19
N ILE A 457 8.13 -5.36 3.13
CA ILE A 457 7.58 -6.08 4.29
C ILE A 457 6.72 -5.15 5.17
N CYS A 458 7.09 -3.87 5.31
CA CYS A 458 6.30 -2.88 6.05
C CYS A 458 4.91 -2.64 5.46
N LEU A 459 4.70 -2.88 4.16
CA LEU A 459 3.44 -2.65 3.44
C LEU A 459 2.47 -3.85 3.43
N ILE A 460 2.81 -4.95 4.12
CA ILE A 460 1.92 -6.12 4.26
C ILE A 460 0.84 -5.85 5.33
N ARG A 461 -0.45 -5.85 4.97
CA ARG A 461 -1.58 -5.57 5.88
C ARG A 461 -1.57 -6.45 7.12
N GLN A 462 -1.48 -7.77 6.95
CA GLN A 462 -1.48 -8.75 8.04
C GLN A 462 -0.38 -9.80 7.82
N LYS A 463 0.62 -9.82 8.71
CA LYS A 463 1.65 -10.88 8.73
C LYS A 463 1.07 -12.12 9.41
N GLY A 464 0.32 -12.92 8.64
CA GLY A 464 -0.30 -14.14 9.13
C GLY A 464 0.71 -15.27 9.42
N LYS A 465 0.23 -16.37 10.02
CA LYS A 465 1.04 -17.58 10.26
C LYS A 465 1.72 -18.11 9.00
N VAL A 466 1.10 -17.91 7.83
CA VAL A 466 1.64 -18.31 6.53
C VAL A 466 2.92 -17.54 6.19
N PHE A 467 2.91 -16.21 6.33
CA PHE A 467 4.10 -15.37 6.10
C PHE A 467 5.28 -15.87 6.95
N TRP A 468 5.07 -16.02 8.26
CA TRP A 468 6.14 -16.47 9.16
C TRP A 468 6.63 -17.90 8.89
N ARG A 469 5.76 -18.81 8.42
CA ARG A 469 6.17 -20.15 7.98
C ARG A 469 7.06 -20.10 6.75
N PHE A 470 6.72 -19.25 5.77
CA PHE A 470 7.56 -19.02 4.60
C PHE A 470 8.90 -18.41 5.00
N THR A 471 8.92 -17.32 5.77
CA THR A 471 10.16 -16.69 6.24
C THR A 471 11.03 -17.68 7.05
N LEU A 472 10.43 -18.53 7.89
CA LEU A 472 11.19 -19.57 8.59
C LEU A 472 11.80 -20.60 7.62
N GLY A 473 11.03 -21.04 6.62
CA GLY A 473 11.53 -21.92 5.56
C GLY A 473 12.69 -21.28 4.76
N VAL A 474 12.56 -19.98 4.45
CA VAL A 474 13.61 -19.17 3.80
C VAL A 474 14.89 -19.14 4.63
N VAL A 475 14.78 -18.91 5.95
CA VAL A 475 15.93 -18.91 6.86
C VAL A 475 16.60 -20.29 6.89
N ILE A 476 15.82 -21.37 7.04
CA ILE A 476 16.35 -22.74 7.05
C ILE A 476 17.08 -23.06 5.74
N PHE A 477 16.47 -22.76 4.59
CA PHE A 477 17.09 -23.02 3.29
C PHE A 477 18.37 -22.21 3.09
N SER A 478 18.37 -20.95 3.51
CA SER A 478 19.56 -20.09 3.42
C SER A 478 20.70 -20.60 4.32
N ILE A 479 20.39 -21.10 5.53
CA ILE A 479 21.37 -21.74 6.41
C ILE A 479 21.94 -23.01 5.79
N ILE A 480 21.09 -23.86 5.19
CA ILE A 480 21.55 -25.08 4.52
C ILE A 480 22.48 -24.74 3.34
N ALA A 481 22.10 -23.77 2.51
CA ALA A 481 22.91 -23.33 1.37
C ALA A 481 24.30 -22.85 1.82
N VAL A 482 24.35 -22.01 2.85
CA VAL A 482 25.60 -21.50 3.42
C VAL A 482 26.41 -22.60 4.10
N SER A 483 25.76 -23.55 4.79
CA SER A 483 26.45 -24.69 5.42
C SER A 483 27.10 -25.63 4.42
N LEU A 484 26.48 -25.83 3.25
CA LEU A 484 27.06 -26.61 2.16
C LEU A 484 28.29 -25.91 1.59
N ASP A 485 28.23 -24.59 1.42
CA ASP A 485 29.37 -23.79 0.94
C ASP A 485 30.55 -23.84 1.93
N LEU A 486 30.28 -23.67 3.23
CA LEU A 486 31.27 -23.78 4.31
C LEU A 486 31.84 -25.19 4.52
N SER A 487 31.25 -26.22 3.94
CA SER A 487 31.79 -27.59 4.05
C SER A 487 32.63 -27.98 2.84
N SER A 488 32.77 -27.07 1.87
CA SER A 488 33.55 -27.28 0.65
C SER A 488 35.02 -26.86 0.81
N ASP A 489 35.85 -27.20 -0.18
CA ASP A 489 37.25 -26.79 -0.22
C ASP A 489 37.37 -25.25 -0.16
N PRO A 490 38.27 -24.66 0.67
CA PRO A 490 38.47 -23.22 0.77
C PRO A 490 39.08 -22.64 -0.51
N ILE A 491 38.23 -22.45 -1.50
CA ILE A 491 38.54 -21.89 -2.83
C ILE A 491 38.82 -20.37 -2.69
N LEU A 492 38.34 -19.75 -1.61
CA LEU A 492 38.60 -18.36 -1.28
C LEU A 492 39.89 -18.26 -0.45
N LEU A 493 40.93 -17.60 -0.98
CA LEU A 493 42.25 -17.53 -0.33
C LEU A 493 42.25 -16.85 1.05
N PHE A 494 41.22 -16.04 1.34
CA PHE A 494 41.02 -15.40 2.63
C PHE A 494 40.32 -16.29 3.65
N GLU A 495 39.94 -17.54 3.32
CA GLU A 495 39.40 -18.50 4.29
C GLU A 495 40.47 -19.10 5.20
N ILE A 496 41.74 -18.97 4.82
CA ILE A 496 42.89 -19.52 5.53
C ILE A 496 43.65 -18.36 6.20
N LYS A 497 44.06 -18.51 7.47
CA LYS A 497 44.82 -17.48 8.19
C LYS A 497 46.11 -17.09 7.44
N PRO A 498 46.56 -15.82 7.52
CA PRO A 498 47.72 -15.32 6.77
C PRO A 498 49.02 -16.09 7.06
N ASP A 499 49.22 -16.55 8.29
CA ASP A 499 50.42 -17.28 8.72
C ASP A 499 50.20 -18.79 8.87
N ALA A 500 49.09 -19.32 8.32
CA ALA A 500 48.76 -20.73 8.43
C ALA A 500 49.77 -21.61 7.68
N THR A 501 50.18 -22.69 8.33
CA THR A 501 50.97 -23.78 7.74
C THR A 501 50.26 -25.12 7.91
N SER A 502 50.34 -25.98 6.91
CA SER A 502 49.81 -27.35 6.95
C SER A 502 50.80 -28.34 6.34
N SER A 503 50.92 -29.54 6.88
CA SER A 503 51.84 -30.58 6.40
C SER A 503 51.09 -31.66 5.62
N ILE A 504 51.54 -31.95 4.40
CA ILE A 504 50.98 -32.99 3.52
C ILE A 504 52.02 -34.07 3.27
N GLN A 505 51.60 -35.34 3.23
CA GLN A 505 52.48 -36.44 2.88
C GLN A 505 52.76 -36.46 1.37
N ILE A 506 54.03 -36.65 0.97
CA ILE A 506 54.53 -36.54 -0.42
C ILE A 506 53.68 -37.31 -1.45
N HIS A 507 53.15 -38.48 -1.12
CA HIS A 507 52.32 -39.30 -2.01
C HIS A 507 50.98 -38.65 -2.43
N GLN A 508 50.54 -37.59 -1.77
CA GLN A 508 49.30 -36.85 -2.10
C GLN A 508 49.56 -35.69 -3.08
N ILE A 509 50.82 -35.42 -3.42
CA ILE A 509 51.23 -34.37 -4.35
C ILE A 509 51.38 -34.99 -5.74
N PRO A 510 50.78 -34.40 -6.79
CA PRO A 510 50.98 -34.87 -8.18
C PRO A 510 52.48 -34.95 -8.52
N GLU A 511 52.94 -36.01 -9.17
CA GLU A 511 54.38 -36.22 -9.49
C GLU A 511 55.02 -35.03 -10.22
N ASN A 512 54.24 -34.29 -11.02
CA ASN A 512 54.68 -33.10 -11.75
C ASN A 512 55.09 -31.94 -10.83
N LEU A 513 54.50 -31.86 -9.63
CA LEU A 513 54.77 -30.82 -8.64
C LEU A 513 56.03 -31.09 -7.79
N SER A 514 56.58 -32.31 -7.86
CA SER A 514 57.80 -32.70 -7.14
C SER A 514 59.08 -32.14 -7.77
N ARG A 515 58.99 -31.53 -8.96
CA ARG A 515 60.12 -30.88 -9.64
C ARG A 515 60.38 -29.49 -9.04
N LYS A 516 61.65 -29.22 -8.78
CA LYS A 516 62.27 -28.09 -8.02
C LYS A 516 61.87 -26.65 -8.42
N GLU A 517 60.90 -26.44 -9.31
CA GLU A 517 60.57 -25.12 -9.85
C GLU A 517 59.41 -24.42 -9.14
N PHE A 518 58.61 -25.13 -8.33
CA PHE A 518 57.70 -24.48 -7.36
C PHE A 518 58.48 -24.11 -6.11
N LEU A 519 59.08 -22.92 -6.13
CA LEU A 519 59.94 -22.28 -5.13
C LEU A 519 59.35 -22.16 -3.70
N TYR A 520 58.22 -22.80 -3.39
CA TYR A 520 57.39 -22.46 -2.25
C TYR A 520 56.86 -23.65 -1.43
N ILE A 521 57.24 -24.88 -1.78
CA ILE A 521 57.02 -26.06 -0.95
C ILE A 521 58.38 -26.45 -0.35
N TYR A 522 58.53 -26.37 0.96
CA TYR A 522 59.71 -26.91 1.65
C TYR A 522 59.36 -28.24 2.31
N PHE A 523 60.32 -29.16 2.30
CA PHE A 523 60.17 -30.47 2.91
C PHE A 523 60.73 -30.43 4.34
N ASP A 524 59.92 -30.84 5.30
CA ASP A 524 60.34 -31.04 6.69
C ASP A 524 61.26 -32.27 6.80
N THR A 525 62.01 -32.40 7.91
CA THR A 525 62.92 -33.51 8.22
C THR A 525 62.29 -34.89 8.12
N ASN A 526 60.96 -34.97 8.18
CA ASN A 526 60.16 -36.18 8.05
C ASN A 526 59.68 -36.48 6.61
N ASN A 527 60.24 -35.82 5.60
CA ASN A 527 59.83 -35.98 4.20
C ASN A 527 58.33 -35.64 4.00
N GLN A 528 57.85 -34.59 4.67
CA GLN A 528 56.50 -34.04 4.49
C GLN A 528 56.60 -32.67 3.81
N ALA A 529 55.70 -32.39 2.87
CA ALA A 529 55.62 -31.11 2.20
C ALA A 529 54.84 -30.12 3.08
N VAL A 530 55.46 -28.98 3.40
CA VAL A 530 54.80 -27.93 4.17
C VAL A 530 54.17 -26.90 3.22
N LEU A 531 52.85 -26.77 3.31
CA LEU A 531 52.08 -25.69 2.70
C LEU A 531 52.07 -24.47 3.61
N ASN A 532 52.18 -23.28 3.02
CA ASN A 532 52.05 -22.01 3.73
C ASN A 532 51.12 -21.07 2.94
N GLN A 533 50.19 -20.41 3.64
CA GLN A 533 49.21 -19.52 3.01
C GLN A 533 49.86 -18.36 2.25
N GLN A 534 50.93 -17.77 2.77
CA GLN A 534 51.64 -16.66 2.14
C GLN A 534 52.19 -17.07 0.77
N TYR A 535 52.63 -18.33 0.63
CA TYR A 535 53.10 -18.88 -0.62
C TYR A 535 51.97 -19.15 -1.61
N ILE A 536 50.84 -19.70 -1.15
CA ILE A 536 49.64 -19.89 -1.98
C ILE A 536 49.16 -18.53 -2.53
N LYS A 537 49.15 -17.50 -1.68
CA LYS A 537 48.83 -16.12 -2.07
C LYS A 537 49.82 -15.56 -3.10
N LYS A 538 51.13 -15.74 -2.90
CA LYS A 538 52.16 -15.31 -3.87
C LYS A 538 52.00 -16.01 -5.22
N SER A 539 51.72 -17.31 -5.23
CA SER A 539 51.43 -18.07 -6.45
C SER A 539 50.20 -17.50 -7.19
N ALA A 540 49.14 -17.15 -6.46
CA ALA A 540 47.96 -16.54 -7.06
C ALA A 540 48.29 -15.16 -7.66
N GLN A 541 49.10 -14.36 -6.98
CA GLN A 541 49.60 -13.07 -7.49
C GLN A 541 50.45 -13.23 -8.74
N GLU A 542 51.32 -14.25 -8.81
CA GLU A 542 52.17 -14.51 -9.97
C GLU A 542 51.33 -14.82 -11.22
N ILE A 543 50.30 -15.66 -11.07
CA ILE A 543 49.36 -15.98 -12.16
C ILE A 543 48.56 -14.75 -12.60
N VAL A 544 48.11 -13.93 -11.65
CA VAL A 544 47.37 -12.71 -11.95
C VAL A 544 48.24 -11.69 -12.70
N LYS A 545 49.52 -11.52 -12.30
CA LYS A 545 50.44 -10.52 -12.84
C LYS A 545 51.14 -10.93 -14.14
N ASN A 546 51.36 -12.21 -14.41
CA ASN A 546 52.06 -12.66 -15.62
C ASN A 546 51.11 -13.16 -16.73
N PRO A 547 50.87 -12.39 -17.81
CA PRO A 547 49.98 -12.79 -18.89
C PRO A 547 50.44 -14.04 -19.64
N SER A 548 51.76 -14.31 -19.65
CA SER A 548 52.37 -15.48 -20.29
C SER A 548 52.01 -16.81 -19.61
N ILE A 549 51.70 -16.78 -18.31
CA ILE A 549 51.26 -17.97 -17.55
C ILE A 549 49.77 -18.24 -17.78
N LYS A 550 48.97 -17.24 -18.20
CA LYS A 550 47.52 -17.38 -18.43
C LYS A 550 47.16 -18.18 -19.70
N GLN A 551 48.13 -18.49 -20.56
CA GLN A 551 47.88 -19.16 -21.83
C GLN A 551 47.82 -20.69 -21.65
N ASN A 552 46.68 -21.30 -21.98
CA ASN A 552 46.57 -22.75 -22.14
C ASN A 552 46.97 -23.12 -23.59
N PRO A 553 47.88 -24.09 -23.84
CA PRO A 553 48.49 -25.06 -22.92
C PRO A 553 49.95 -24.72 -22.55
N ASN A 554 50.14 -23.84 -21.56
CA ASN A 554 51.42 -23.68 -20.90
C ASN A 554 51.57 -24.79 -19.83
N PRO A 555 52.62 -25.64 -19.86
CA PRO A 555 52.82 -26.69 -18.84
C PRO A 555 52.90 -26.11 -17.42
N LYS A 556 53.50 -24.92 -17.24
CA LYS A 556 53.57 -24.20 -15.96
C LYS A 556 52.18 -23.82 -15.42
N TYR A 557 51.24 -23.49 -16.31
CA TYR A 557 49.85 -23.17 -15.94
C TYR A 557 49.12 -24.38 -15.36
N LYS A 558 49.29 -25.56 -15.98
CA LYS A 558 48.68 -26.80 -15.49
C LYS A 558 49.20 -27.14 -14.09
N GLU A 559 50.51 -27.03 -13.88
CA GLU A 559 51.14 -27.27 -12.57
C GLU A 559 50.60 -26.32 -11.48
N PHE A 560 50.40 -25.03 -11.79
CA PHE A 560 49.77 -24.09 -10.85
C PHE A 560 48.34 -24.50 -10.49
N THR A 561 47.54 -24.90 -11.48
CA THR A 561 46.12 -25.26 -11.23
C THR A 561 45.99 -26.56 -10.44
N ASP A 562 46.89 -27.52 -10.69
CA ASP A 562 46.98 -28.76 -9.91
C ASP A 562 47.50 -28.49 -8.48
N PHE A 563 48.40 -27.50 -8.31
CA PHE A 563 48.83 -27.02 -7.01
C PHE A 563 47.67 -26.44 -6.20
N PHE A 564 46.84 -25.56 -6.77
CA PHE A 564 45.68 -24.99 -6.05
C PHE A 564 44.66 -26.05 -5.66
N LYS A 565 44.32 -26.99 -6.54
CA LYS A 565 43.38 -28.09 -6.24
C LYS A 565 43.86 -28.97 -5.08
N THR A 566 45.14 -29.27 -5.03
CA THR A 566 45.71 -30.13 -3.99
C THR A 566 45.92 -29.35 -2.70
N SER A 567 46.43 -28.12 -2.78
CA SER A 567 46.79 -27.32 -1.60
C SER A 567 45.59 -26.76 -0.85
N LEU A 568 44.47 -26.50 -1.52
CA LEU A 568 43.28 -25.90 -0.93
C LEU A 568 42.22 -26.92 -0.49
N LYS A 569 42.56 -28.20 -0.30
CA LYS A 569 41.58 -29.17 0.26
C LYS A 569 41.21 -28.80 1.69
N TYR A 570 39.92 -28.88 2.01
CA TYR A 570 39.38 -28.49 3.33
C TYR A 570 40.06 -29.21 4.51
N GLU A 571 40.36 -30.50 4.33
CA GLU A 571 40.99 -31.35 5.35
C GLU A 571 42.31 -30.78 5.88
N HIS A 572 43.07 -30.06 5.03
CA HIS A 572 44.37 -29.50 5.40
C HIS A 572 44.28 -28.25 6.28
N TRP A 573 43.15 -27.54 6.27
CA TRP A 573 43.02 -26.20 6.86
C TRP A 573 41.97 -26.09 7.97
N LYS A 574 41.26 -27.17 8.31
CA LYS A 574 40.17 -27.18 9.30
C LYS A 574 40.52 -26.52 10.64
N SER A 575 41.78 -26.57 11.08
CA SER A 575 42.26 -25.96 12.34
C SER A 575 42.83 -24.54 12.19
N GLN A 576 43.00 -24.04 10.97
CA GLN A 576 43.68 -22.78 10.63
C GLN A 576 42.80 -21.82 9.80
N LEU A 577 41.49 -21.87 10.02
CA LEU A 577 40.52 -21.02 9.33
C LEU A 577 40.56 -19.57 9.80
N SER A 578 40.41 -18.65 8.87
CA SER A 578 40.44 -17.20 9.04
C SER A 578 39.20 -16.65 9.74
N PHE A 579 39.34 -15.52 10.43
CA PHE A 579 38.20 -14.78 10.99
C PHE A 579 37.31 -14.17 9.90
N SER A 580 37.89 -13.76 8.77
CA SER A 580 37.18 -13.24 7.60
C SER A 580 36.14 -14.22 7.02
N ARG A 581 36.28 -15.51 7.34
CA ARG A 581 35.31 -16.56 7.01
C ARG A 581 33.91 -16.28 7.55
N LEU A 582 33.81 -15.77 8.77
CA LEU A 582 32.53 -15.47 9.41
C LEU A 582 31.77 -14.34 8.70
N PHE A 583 32.48 -13.35 8.16
CA PHE A 583 31.85 -12.21 7.52
C PHE A 583 31.37 -12.50 6.10
N TYR A 584 32.10 -13.28 5.29
CA TYR A 584 31.54 -13.66 3.99
C TYR A 584 30.36 -14.63 4.15
N THR A 585 30.39 -15.52 5.15
CA THR A 585 29.24 -16.36 5.54
C THR A 585 28.00 -15.50 5.79
N PHE A 586 28.17 -14.41 6.53
CA PHE A 586 27.09 -13.48 6.84
C PHE A 586 26.57 -12.75 5.58
N VAL A 587 27.48 -12.34 4.69
CA VAL A 587 27.15 -11.70 3.40
C VAL A 587 26.35 -12.66 2.50
N ASP A 588 26.81 -13.91 2.34
CA ASP A 588 26.10 -14.90 1.53
C ASP A 588 24.72 -15.22 2.12
N LEU A 589 24.63 -15.38 3.43
CA LEU A 589 23.36 -15.56 4.12
C LEU A 589 22.39 -14.40 3.82
N ALA A 590 22.89 -13.15 3.83
CA ALA A 590 22.08 -11.98 3.52
C ALA A 590 21.61 -11.95 2.06
N ILE A 591 22.46 -12.30 1.10
CA ILE A 591 22.11 -12.37 -0.33
C ILE A 591 21.02 -13.43 -0.55
N PHE A 592 21.22 -14.65 -0.03
CA PHE A 592 20.25 -15.74 -0.17
C PHE A 592 18.93 -15.41 0.52
N LEU A 593 18.97 -14.91 1.75
CA LEU A 593 17.77 -14.51 2.49
C LEU A 593 16.99 -13.44 1.72
N CYS A 594 17.66 -12.44 1.14
CA CYS A 594 17.00 -11.45 0.29
C CYS A 594 16.30 -12.09 -0.91
N GLY A 595 16.99 -12.92 -1.70
CA GLY A 595 16.42 -13.54 -2.89
C GLY A 595 15.23 -14.46 -2.58
N PHE A 596 15.37 -15.31 -1.55
CA PHE A 596 14.30 -16.23 -1.14
C PHE A 596 13.12 -15.53 -0.47
N GLU A 597 13.35 -14.44 0.28
CA GLU A 597 12.25 -13.69 0.89
C GLU A 597 11.44 -12.93 -0.18
N ILE A 598 12.09 -12.32 -1.19
CA ILE A 598 11.36 -11.71 -2.31
C ILE A 598 10.50 -12.76 -3.03
N PHE A 599 11.07 -13.94 -3.30
CA PHE A 599 10.32 -15.04 -3.89
C PHE A 599 9.08 -15.40 -3.06
N ALA A 600 9.25 -15.55 -1.74
CA ALA A 600 8.14 -15.82 -0.83
C ALA A 600 7.07 -14.71 -0.85
N LEU A 601 7.49 -13.44 -0.85
CA LEU A 601 6.61 -12.28 -0.91
C LEU A 601 5.81 -12.21 -2.22
N LEU A 602 6.44 -12.53 -3.35
CA LEU A 602 5.78 -12.59 -4.65
C LEU A 602 4.75 -13.73 -4.72
N ILE A 603 5.10 -14.92 -4.23
CA ILE A 603 4.17 -16.07 -4.16
C ILE A 603 2.98 -15.76 -3.24
N GLN A 604 3.24 -15.16 -2.07
CA GLN A 604 2.18 -14.75 -1.15
C GLN A 604 1.25 -13.73 -1.81
N ASN A 605 1.80 -12.73 -2.51
CA ASN A 605 0.99 -11.73 -3.19
C ASN A 605 0.19 -12.31 -4.35
N TRP A 606 0.75 -13.27 -5.08
CA TRP A 606 0.02 -14.01 -6.11
C TRP A 606 -1.21 -14.71 -5.52
N TRP A 607 -1.07 -15.42 -4.41
CA TRP A 607 -2.18 -16.15 -3.78
C TRP A 607 -3.16 -15.25 -3.03
N ASN A 608 -2.69 -14.15 -2.45
CA ASN A 608 -3.53 -13.19 -1.74
C ASN A 608 -3.18 -11.74 -2.15
N PRO A 609 -3.78 -11.23 -3.24
CA PRO A 609 -3.51 -9.88 -3.74
C PRO A 609 -3.85 -8.77 -2.73
N SER A 610 -4.88 -9.01 -1.92
CA SER A 610 -5.37 -8.06 -0.91
C SER A 610 -4.51 -7.98 0.34
N SER A 611 -3.39 -8.72 0.39
CA SER A 611 -2.50 -8.79 1.55
C SER A 611 -1.60 -7.56 1.72
N VAL A 612 -1.53 -6.65 0.75
CA VAL A 612 -0.67 -5.46 0.77
C VAL A 612 -1.48 -4.17 0.63
N PHE A 613 -1.02 -3.11 1.27
CA PHE A 613 -1.55 -1.76 1.09
C PHE A 613 -0.55 -0.87 0.37
N LYS A 614 -1.01 0.23 -0.26
CA LYS A 614 -0.17 1.09 -1.12
C LYS A 614 0.61 0.26 -2.14
N SER A 615 -0.13 -0.59 -2.86
CA SER A 615 0.39 -1.61 -3.78
C SER A 615 1.43 -1.08 -4.77
N HIS A 616 1.29 0.16 -5.25
CA HIS A 616 2.29 0.79 -6.12
C HIS A 616 3.66 0.92 -5.43
N LYS A 617 3.73 1.43 -4.18
CA LYS A 617 4.98 1.49 -3.42
C LYS A 617 5.55 0.11 -3.15
N TYR A 618 4.69 -0.85 -2.80
CA TYR A 618 5.11 -2.24 -2.55
C TYR A 618 5.81 -2.85 -3.77
N PHE A 619 5.21 -2.74 -4.96
CA PHE A 619 5.83 -3.24 -6.19
C PHE A 619 7.07 -2.46 -6.58
N THR A 620 7.11 -1.15 -6.37
CA THR A 620 8.33 -0.36 -6.55
C THR A 620 9.48 -0.90 -5.69
N TYR A 621 9.25 -1.14 -4.39
CA TYR A 621 10.27 -1.70 -3.51
C TYR A 621 10.70 -3.12 -3.91
N LEU A 622 9.77 -3.98 -4.35
CA LEU A 622 10.13 -5.31 -4.85
C LEU A 622 10.99 -5.22 -6.12
N ILE A 623 10.63 -4.37 -7.07
CA ILE A 623 11.41 -4.17 -8.31
C ILE A 623 12.80 -3.63 -7.99
N PHE A 624 12.93 -2.66 -7.07
CA PHE A 624 14.24 -2.17 -6.65
C PHE A 624 15.08 -3.27 -6.00
N CYS A 625 14.47 -4.08 -5.14
CA CYS A 625 15.14 -5.20 -4.47
C CYS A 625 15.63 -6.25 -5.48
N ASP A 626 14.78 -6.61 -6.44
CA ASP A 626 15.08 -7.57 -7.51
C ASP A 626 16.17 -7.01 -8.46
N ALA A 627 16.08 -5.73 -8.83
CA ALA A 627 17.07 -5.04 -9.65
C ALA A 627 18.45 -4.96 -8.99
N SER A 628 18.53 -4.71 -7.68
CA SER A 628 19.80 -4.69 -6.97
C SER A 628 20.37 -6.10 -6.79
N LEU A 629 19.54 -7.13 -6.55
CA LEU A 629 19.99 -8.53 -6.54
C LEU A 629 20.50 -9.00 -7.90
N LEU A 630 19.86 -8.58 -8.99
CA LEU A 630 20.30 -8.89 -10.36
C LEU A 630 21.74 -8.46 -10.63
N LEU A 631 22.17 -7.35 -10.05
CA LEU A 631 23.53 -6.85 -10.21
C LEU A 631 24.57 -7.78 -9.61
N TRP A 632 24.19 -8.77 -8.79
CA TRP A 632 25.10 -9.81 -8.33
C TRP A 632 25.55 -10.76 -9.45
N VAL A 633 24.67 -11.05 -10.43
CA VAL A 633 24.89 -12.02 -11.50
C VAL A 633 26.18 -11.78 -12.31
N PRO A 634 26.46 -10.56 -12.82
CA PRO A 634 27.69 -10.33 -13.56
C PRO A 634 28.96 -10.49 -12.71
N PHE A 635 28.90 -10.12 -11.43
CA PHE A 635 30.03 -10.30 -10.51
C PHE A 635 30.29 -11.79 -10.24
N TYR A 636 29.22 -12.55 -9.99
CA TYR A 636 29.30 -13.99 -9.77
C TYR A 636 29.77 -14.72 -11.04
N SER A 637 29.27 -14.31 -12.22
CA SER A 637 29.68 -14.85 -13.52
C SER A 637 31.17 -14.59 -13.79
N TYR A 638 31.67 -13.39 -13.48
CA TYR A 638 33.10 -13.09 -13.60
C TYR A 638 33.95 -14.02 -12.71
N TYR A 639 33.53 -14.23 -11.46
CA TYR A 639 34.22 -15.16 -10.58
C TYR A 639 34.22 -16.59 -11.13
N THR A 640 33.07 -17.11 -11.56
CA THR A 640 32.96 -18.52 -12.01
C THR A 640 33.62 -18.76 -13.37
N THR A 641 33.52 -17.83 -14.32
CA THR A 641 34.02 -18.02 -15.69
C THR A 641 35.47 -17.55 -15.89
N THR A 642 35.91 -16.53 -15.16
CA THR A 642 37.27 -15.98 -15.27
C THR A 642 38.15 -16.47 -14.12
N ILE A 643 37.80 -16.19 -12.87
CA ILE A 643 38.70 -16.44 -11.73
C ILE A 643 38.81 -17.93 -11.39
N LYS A 644 37.69 -18.65 -11.30
CA LYS A 644 37.69 -20.08 -10.99
C LYS A 644 38.38 -20.87 -12.11
N LYS A 645 38.16 -20.49 -13.37
CA LYS A 645 38.88 -21.05 -14.51
C LYS A 645 40.37 -20.77 -14.45
N LEU A 646 40.77 -19.54 -14.11
CA LEU A 646 42.17 -19.12 -13.99
C LEU A 646 42.92 -19.86 -12.87
N LEU A 647 42.31 -20.04 -11.70
CA LEU A 647 42.98 -20.63 -10.54
C LEU A 647 42.89 -22.16 -10.50
N PHE A 648 41.81 -22.74 -11.00
CA PHE A 648 41.54 -24.17 -10.83
C PHE A 648 41.40 -24.94 -12.16
N ASN A 649 41.47 -24.30 -13.33
CA ASN A 649 41.27 -24.97 -14.62
C ASN A 649 40.05 -25.93 -14.61
N GLN A 650 38.97 -25.48 -13.97
CA GLN A 650 37.68 -26.14 -13.94
C GLN A 650 36.74 -25.33 -14.82
N ASP A 651 36.29 -25.91 -15.93
CA ASP A 651 35.11 -25.41 -16.63
C ASP A 651 33.86 -25.67 -15.76
N MET A 652 32.77 -24.95 -16.04
CA MET A 652 31.51 -25.11 -15.30
C MET A 652 31.07 -26.58 -15.29
N SER A 653 31.31 -27.29 -14.18
CA SER A 653 30.63 -28.56 -13.94
C SER A 653 29.19 -28.25 -13.50
N LEU A 654 28.22 -28.75 -14.26
CA LEU A 654 26.77 -28.63 -13.98
C LEU A 654 26.36 -29.17 -12.59
N GLY A 655 27.27 -29.81 -11.85
CA GLY A 655 27.02 -30.38 -10.52
C GLY A 655 27.08 -29.39 -9.35
N ASN A 656 27.52 -28.14 -9.56
CA ASN A 656 27.52 -27.11 -8.52
C ASN A 656 26.28 -26.21 -8.65
N LEU A 657 25.70 -25.81 -7.51
CA LEU A 657 24.58 -24.84 -7.40
C LEU A 657 24.78 -23.53 -8.19
N ALA A 658 26.01 -23.24 -8.65
CA ALA A 658 26.39 -22.12 -9.49
C ALA A 658 25.55 -21.94 -10.77
N GLY A 659 25.13 -23.03 -11.41
CA GLY A 659 24.26 -22.97 -12.60
C GLY A 659 22.80 -22.62 -12.27
N LEU A 660 22.36 -22.87 -11.04
CA LEU A 660 20.98 -22.64 -10.60
C LEU A 660 20.71 -21.18 -10.21
N VAL A 661 21.75 -20.43 -9.85
CA VAL A 661 21.62 -19.01 -9.45
C VAL A 661 21.05 -18.13 -10.56
N PRO A 662 21.60 -18.08 -11.79
CA PRO A 662 21.02 -17.27 -12.86
C PRO A 662 19.60 -17.72 -13.25
N ILE A 663 19.33 -19.03 -13.16
CA ILE A 663 18.00 -19.60 -13.42
C ILE A 663 17.00 -19.13 -12.35
N PHE A 664 17.37 -19.18 -11.08
CA PHE A 664 16.54 -18.71 -9.97
C PHE A 664 16.22 -17.22 -10.11
N ILE A 665 17.22 -16.40 -10.45
CA ILE A 665 17.04 -14.96 -10.65
C ILE A 665 16.15 -14.67 -11.86
N LEU A 666 16.28 -15.43 -12.95
CA LEU A 666 15.37 -15.32 -14.09
C LEU A 666 13.92 -15.70 -13.70
N ILE A 667 13.74 -16.78 -12.94
CA ILE A 667 12.44 -17.17 -12.39
C ILE A 667 11.86 -16.05 -11.52
N LEU A 668 12.70 -15.42 -10.69
CA LEU A 668 12.30 -14.32 -9.83
C LEU A 668 11.79 -13.13 -10.65
N LEU A 669 12.51 -12.71 -11.69
CA LEU A 669 12.08 -11.62 -12.57
C LEU A 669 10.79 -11.94 -13.33
N ILE A 670 10.65 -13.17 -13.83
CA ILE A 670 9.43 -13.61 -14.52
C ILE A 670 8.26 -13.56 -13.53
N LEU A 671 8.47 -14.02 -12.30
CA LEU A 671 7.48 -13.97 -11.25
C LEU A 671 7.12 -12.51 -10.90
N THR A 672 8.10 -11.63 -10.76
CA THR A 672 7.90 -10.18 -10.55
C THR A 672 7.07 -9.58 -11.69
N LEU A 673 7.35 -9.94 -12.94
CA LEU A 673 6.58 -9.48 -14.11
C LEU A 673 5.12 -9.93 -14.05
N VAL A 674 4.89 -11.22 -13.78
CA VAL A 674 3.53 -11.78 -13.73
C VAL A 674 2.73 -11.17 -12.56
N VAL A 675 3.33 -11.08 -11.38
CA VAL A 675 2.66 -10.53 -10.19
C VAL A 675 2.35 -9.05 -10.41
N THR A 676 3.31 -8.24 -10.87
CA THR A 676 3.06 -6.80 -11.10
C THR A 676 2.02 -6.56 -12.19
N TRP A 677 1.97 -7.37 -13.25
CA TRP A 677 0.96 -7.28 -14.31
C TRP A 677 -0.45 -7.64 -13.81
N THR A 678 -0.56 -8.70 -13.03
CA THR A 678 -1.85 -9.23 -12.57
C THR A 678 -2.41 -8.43 -11.38
N GLN A 679 -1.57 -7.98 -10.46
CA GLN A 679 -1.99 -7.45 -9.16
C GLN A 679 -1.92 -5.92 -9.03
N SER A 680 -1.36 -5.20 -10.01
CA SER A 680 -1.37 -3.73 -9.97
C SER A 680 -2.79 -3.18 -10.21
N LYS A 681 -3.24 -2.26 -9.34
CA LYS A 681 -4.63 -1.76 -9.36
C LYS A 681 -4.95 -0.90 -10.59
N THR A 682 -4.01 -0.08 -11.04
CA THR A 682 -4.24 0.84 -12.17
C THR A 682 -3.52 0.40 -13.42
N GLN A 683 -4.12 0.66 -14.58
CA GLN A 683 -3.51 0.37 -15.88
C GLN A 683 -2.16 1.08 -16.09
N LYS A 684 -2.02 2.33 -15.64
CA LYS A 684 -0.76 3.10 -15.70
C LYS A 684 0.38 2.35 -14.99
N HIS A 685 0.15 1.94 -13.74
CA HIS A 685 1.15 1.20 -12.96
C HIS A 685 1.48 -0.16 -13.57
N LYS A 686 0.50 -0.90 -14.13
CA LYS A 686 0.77 -2.16 -14.85
C LYS A 686 1.80 -1.96 -15.96
N TYR A 687 1.60 -0.97 -16.83
CA TYR A 687 2.54 -0.71 -17.92
C TYR A 687 3.91 -0.26 -17.41
N ILE A 688 3.95 0.66 -16.44
CA ILE A 688 5.22 1.15 -15.89
C ILE A 688 6.03 -0.01 -15.27
N PHE A 689 5.41 -0.83 -14.42
CA PHE A 689 6.10 -1.93 -13.77
C PHE A 689 6.52 -3.01 -14.75
N SER A 690 5.62 -3.45 -15.64
CA SER A 690 5.95 -4.50 -16.61
C SER A 690 7.01 -4.05 -17.61
N THR A 691 6.97 -2.81 -18.10
CA THR A 691 8.04 -2.28 -18.97
C THR A 691 9.38 -2.19 -18.23
N THR A 692 9.36 -1.78 -16.97
CA THR A 692 10.57 -1.74 -16.13
C THR A 692 11.16 -3.14 -15.93
N VAL A 693 10.34 -4.14 -15.59
CA VAL A 693 10.80 -5.52 -15.39
C VAL A 693 11.26 -6.16 -16.70
N ILE A 694 10.57 -5.93 -17.82
CA ILE A 694 11.00 -6.39 -19.15
C ILE A 694 12.35 -5.77 -19.51
N LEU A 695 12.55 -4.47 -19.25
CA LEU A 695 13.83 -3.82 -19.45
C LEU A 695 14.92 -4.45 -18.57
N LEU A 696 14.63 -4.77 -17.31
CA LEU A 696 15.57 -5.47 -16.43
C LEU A 696 15.94 -6.86 -16.97
N ILE A 697 14.97 -7.63 -17.48
CA ILE A 697 15.22 -8.94 -18.11
C ILE A 697 16.11 -8.79 -19.34
N ILE A 698 15.79 -7.85 -20.24
CA ILE A 698 16.58 -7.58 -21.45
C ILE A 698 17.99 -7.12 -21.07
N CYS A 699 18.12 -6.17 -20.14
CA CYS A 699 19.41 -5.69 -19.65
C CYS A 699 20.22 -6.84 -19.03
N SER A 700 19.61 -7.71 -18.22
CA SER A 700 20.28 -8.88 -17.65
C SER A 700 20.83 -9.80 -18.74
N PHE A 701 20.03 -10.09 -19.77
CA PHE A 701 20.45 -10.90 -20.91
C PHE A 701 21.56 -10.22 -21.73
N LEU A 702 21.44 -8.92 -22.00
CA LEU A 702 22.45 -8.15 -22.72
C LEU A 702 23.76 -8.07 -21.94
N ILE A 703 23.71 -7.87 -20.62
CA ILE A 703 24.89 -7.90 -19.76
C ILE A 703 25.53 -9.29 -19.78
N HIS A 704 24.74 -10.35 -19.77
CA HIS A 704 25.28 -11.71 -19.86
C HIS A 704 25.97 -11.98 -21.21
N ILE A 705 25.40 -11.51 -22.34
CA ILE A 705 25.92 -11.78 -23.69
C ILE A 705 27.03 -10.82 -24.12
N PHE A 706 26.83 -9.51 -23.95
CA PHE A 706 27.65 -8.46 -24.58
C PHE A 706 28.80 -7.95 -23.70
N GLY A 707 29.17 -8.71 -22.65
CA GLY A 707 30.42 -8.47 -21.93
C GLY A 707 30.27 -7.88 -20.53
N GLY A 708 29.25 -8.28 -19.76
CA GLY A 708 29.18 -8.01 -18.32
C GLY A 708 30.41 -8.51 -17.57
N VAL A 709 30.89 -9.72 -17.91
CA VAL A 709 32.16 -10.26 -17.40
C VAL A 709 33.34 -9.35 -17.76
N TYR A 710 33.41 -8.88 -19.01
CA TYR A 710 34.45 -7.96 -19.48
C TYR A 710 34.40 -6.60 -18.77
N PHE A 711 33.20 -6.07 -18.54
CA PHE A 711 33.00 -4.83 -17.79
C PHE A 711 33.47 -4.97 -16.33
N ILE A 712 33.08 -6.06 -15.66
CA ILE A 712 33.55 -6.35 -14.29
C ILE A 712 35.06 -6.53 -14.28
N GLU A 713 35.65 -7.25 -15.24
CA GLU A 713 37.09 -7.46 -15.33
C GLU A 713 37.87 -6.14 -15.44
N LYS A 714 37.41 -5.22 -16.30
CA LYS A 714 38.05 -3.90 -16.50
C LYS A 714 37.81 -2.91 -15.37
N THR A 715 36.68 -2.99 -14.68
CA THR A 715 36.27 -1.99 -13.68
C THR A 715 36.65 -2.41 -12.26
N PHE A 716 36.49 -3.69 -11.93
CA PHE A 716 36.66 -4.21 -10.57
C PHE A 716 37.62 -5.40 -10.48
N GLY A 717 37.84 -6.11 -11.59
CA GLY A 717 38.64 -7.32 -11.65
C GLY A 717 40.14 -7.09 -11.84
N ILE A 718 40.83 -8.19 -12.17
CA ILE A 718 42.29 -8.26 -12.26
C ILE A 718 42.94 -7.36 -13.32
N ALA A 719 42.17 -6.85 -14.29
CA ALA A 719 42.69 -5.96 -15.32
C ALA A 719 42.74 -4.48 -14.88
N ASN A 720 42.14 -4.13 -13.75
CA ASN A 720 42.14 -2.77 -13.22
C ASN A 720 43.32 -2.54 -12.26
N GLU A 721 44.10 -1.47 -12.46
CA GLU A 721 45.21 -1.11 -11.58
C GLU A 721 44.83 -0.10 -10.48
N SER A 722 43.67 0.57 -10.58
CA SER A 722 43.27 1.66 -9.67
C SER A 722 42.40 1.21 -8.49
N LEU A 723 42.90 1.39 -7.26
CA LEU A 723 42.16 1.17 -6.00
C LEU A 723 41.00 2.18 -5.82
N LEU A 724 41.17 3.41 -6.32
CA LEU A 724 40.19 4.49 -6.23
C LEU A 724 38.93 4.21 -7.07
N ILE A 725 39.04 3.45 -8.17
CA ILE A 725 37.87 3.05 -8.97
C ILE A 725 37.07 1.96 -8.25
N THR A 726 37.76 1.02 -7.58
CA THR A 726 37.13 -0.09 -6.86
C THR A 726 36.27 0.37 -5.67
N TRP A 727 36.69 1.42 -4.95
CA TRP A 727 35.99 1.90 -3.74
C TRP A 727 35.49 3.35 -3.81
N GLY A 728 36.15 4.24 -4.55
CA GLY A 728 35.69 5.61 -4.77
C GLY A 728 34.39 5.69 -5.60
N GLY A 729 34.17 4.70 -6.48
CA GLY A 729 32.87 4.49 -7.13
C GLY A 729 31.78 4.08 -6.13
N ALA A 730 32.10 3.24 -5.14
CA ALA A 730 31.16 2.77 -4.13
C ALA A 730 30.62 3.91 -3.25
N ILE A 731 31.49 4.82 -2.79
CA ILE A 731 31.05 5.95 -1.93
C ILE A 731 30.12 6.92 -2.68
N ALA A 732 30.38 7.18 -3.97
CA ALA A 732 29.50 7.99 -4.82
C ALA A 732 28.18 7.27 -5.18
N LEU A 733 28.22 5.94 -5.37
CA LEU A 733 27.06 5.08 -5.67
C LEU A 733 26.23 4.69 -4.44
N ILE A 734 26.70 4.88 -3.21
CA ILE A 734 25.93 4.60 -1.99
C ILE A 734 25.09 5.83 -1.59
N LEU A 735 25.65 7.03 -1.71
CA LEU A 735 24.97 8.27 -1.30
C LEU A 735 23.86 8.72 -2.27
N LEU A 736 24.10 8.61 -3.59
CA LEU A 736 23.15 9.10 -4.60
C LEU A 736 21.86 8.29 -4.72
N PRO A 737 21.87 6.94 -4.68
CA PRO A 737 20.65 6.13 -4.66
C PRO A 737 20.00 6.10 -3.28
N TYR A 738 20.73 6.16 -2.16
CA TYR A 738 20.08 6.22 -0.85
C TYR A 738 19.30 7.53 -0.64
N LEU A 739 19.88 8.67 -1.07
CA LEU A 739 19.18 9.96 -1.11
C LEU A 739 18.12 9.99 -2.22
N GLY A 740 18.41 9.41 -3.39
CA GLY A 740 17.51 9.36 -4.53
C GLY A 740 16.30 8.44 -4.34
N ILE A 741 16.43 7.30 -3.68
CA ILE A 741 15.34 6.37 -3.36
C ILE A 741 14.44 7.01 -2.31
N ASN A 742 14.97 7.60 -1.24
CA ASN A 742 14.15 8.35 -0.28
C ASN A 742 13.50 9.59 -0.95
N TYR A 743 14.23 10.34 -1.78
CA TYR A 743 13.69 11.54 -2.44
C TYR A 743 12.68 11.22 -3.55
N PHE A 744 12.95 10.30 -4.47
CA PHE A 744 12.00 9.95 -5.54
C PHE A 744 10.79 9.15 -5.03
N ILE A 745 10.94 8.34 -3.99
CA ILE A 745 9.82 7.54 -3.44
C ILE A 745 8.98 8.36 -2.45
N ASP A 746 9.58 9.25 -1.64
CA ASP A 746 8.79 10.09 -0.73
C ASP A 746 8.35 11.42 -1.36
N ALA A 747 9.10 12.05 -2.27
CA ALA A 747 8.74 13.36 -2.86
C ALA A 747 7.89 13.29 -4.14
N LYS A 748 7.82 12.14 -4.82
CA LYS A 748 7.04 11.97 -6.08
C LYS A 748 5.80 11.08 -5.94
N ILE A 749 5.55 10.56 -4.74
CA ILE A 749 4.40 9.70 -4.41
C ILE A 749 3.52 10.36 -3.32
N SER A 750 3.78 11.63 -3.01
CA SER A 750 2.88 12.50 -2.23
C SER A 750 1.83 13.22 -3.09
N GLU A 751 1.92 13.07 -4.42
CA GLU A 751 0.86 13.32 -5.41
C GLU A 751 0.20 11.98 -5.78
#